data_AF-A0A0B0MM99-F1
#
_entry.id   AF-A0A0B0MM99-F1
#
_cell.length_a   1.000
_cell.length_b   1.000
_cell.length_c   1.000
_cell.angle_alpha   90.00
_cell.angle_beta   90.00
_cell.angle_gamma   90.00
#
_symmetry.space_group_name_H-M   'P 1'
#
loop_
_entity.id
_entity.type
_entity.pdbx_description
1 polymer ?
#
loop_
_entity_poly.entity_id
_entity_poly.type
_entity_poly.pdbx_seq_one_letter_code
_entity_poly.pdbx_strand_id
1 'polypeptide(L)'
;MDISEVEENLFVASDAKLHGEMCKILSAIYCKVLSIFPSLEAARPRSKSGIQALCSLHIALEKAKNVLQHCSTCSKLYLAITGDSVLLKFEKAKCALIDSLRRVEDIVPQSIGCQILEIVSELEGTVFSLDLLEKQVGDEMITLLQHGRKFDDCNDNNELESFHQAATRLGITSSRAALTERRALKKLIERARAEEDKRKESIVAYLLHLMRKYSKLFRSEVSDDNDSQGSTPCSPTVLGSLEDGGGGGNGQAFERQLSKLSSFNFKPNIRRSGQIPIPPEELRCPISLQLMYDPVIIASGQTYERICIEKWLGDGHDTCPKTQQRLPHLSLTPNYCVKGLIASWCEQNGVPNPDGPPESLDLNYWRLALSESETANTRSVDSVGFCNLKGVKVGPLEESGTIEEIEGKEAENEHPCVQEEVSELNVLERYQDLLSVLNEEENLRKRCKVVEQIRLLLKDDEEARIFMGANGFVEGLLQFLDSAVREGNAMAQEIGAMALFNLAVNNNRNKELMLAAGVILLLEDMVSNSNAHESATALYLNLSCLEQAKSIIGSSMAVPFLVQLLGSETDPQCKLDALHTLYNLSTVHSNIPSLLSAGIVNGLQPLVISGDNAWTEKSIAVLLNLAASQAGISEMVSACGLISDLASVLDTGELIEQEQAVSCLLLLCNGSEECCQMVLQEGVIPALVSISVNGTTRGREKSQKLLMLFREQRQRDHPPADANLSIETIQDPMPAATTAQESNPPCKSVSRKKMGRALSFLWKSKSYSVYQC
;
A
#
# COMPACT_ATOMS: atom_id res chain seq x y z
N MET A 1 -23.52 15.89 11.07
CA MET A 1 -23.38 14.59 10.36
C MET A 1 -24.66 14.34 9.58
N ASP A 2 -24.59 13.75 8.38
CA ASP A 2 -25.80 13.49 7.56
C ASP A 2 -26.36 12.07 7.82
N ILE A 3 -27.65 11.85 7.53
CA ILE A 3 -28.32 10.55 7.77
C ILE A 3 -27.67 9.44 6.93
N SER A 4 -27.21 9.79 5.72
CA SER A 4 -26.44 8.90 4.82
C SER A 4 -25.23 8.25 5.52
N GLU A 5 -24.46 9.01 6.32
CA GLU A 5 -23.31 8.45 7.05
C GLU A 5 -23.75 7.42 8.10
N VAL A 6 -24.95 7.55 8.69
CA VAL A 6 -25.44 6.59 9.69
C VAL A 6 -25.83 5.27 9.04
N GLU A 7 -26.45 5.30 7.86
CA GLU A 7 -26.79 4.11 7.07
C GLU A 7 -25.54 3.40 6.53
N GLU A 8 -24.57 4.16 6.00
CA GLU A 8 -23.29 3.61 5.49
C GLU A 8 -22.45 2.97 6.61
N ASN A 9 -22.46 3.53 7.83
CA ASN A 9 -21.78 2.93 8.99
C ASN A 9 -22.50 1.67 9.52
N LEU A 10 -23.84 1.58 9.40
CA LEU A 10 -24.62 0.39 9.80
C LEU A 10 -24.25 -0.84 8.96
N PHE A 11 -23.94 -0.62 7.68
CA PHE A 11 -23.52 -1.66 6.72
C PHE A 11 -22.19 -2.35 7.09
N VAL A 12 -21.29 -1.66 7.79
CA VAL A 12 -19.94 -2.18 8.13
C VAL A 12 -20.00 -3.41 9.06
N ALA A 13 -21.07 -3.56 9.84
CA ALA A 13 -21.20 -4.62 10.84
C ALA A 13 -21.84 -5.93 10.33
N SER A 14 -22.67 -5.86 9.28
CA SER A 14 -23.12 -7.06 8.55
C SER A 14 -22.00 -7.73 7.77
N ASP A 15 -21.02 -6.94 7.33
CA ASP A 15 -19.91 -7.36 6.46
C ASP A 15 -18.67 -7.88 7.22
N ALA A 16 -18.78 -8.10 8.54
CA ALA A 16 -17.70 -8.65 9.36
C ALA A 16 -17.32 -10.08 8.93
N LYS A 17 -16.08 -10.29 8.49
CA LYS A 17 -15.61 -11.59 7.96
C LYS A 17 -15.29 -12.64 9.04
N LEU A 18 -14.99 -12.17 10.25
CA LEU A 18 -14.60 -12.96 11.42
C LEU A 18 -14.86 -12.11 12.67
N HIS A 19 -14.94 -12.71 13.87
CA HIS A 19 -15.23 -12.02 15.13
C HIS A 19 -16.62 -11.34 15.15
N GLY A 20 -17.59 -11.94 14.45
CA GLY A 20 -18.86 -11.32 14.07
C GLY A 20 -19.70 -10.80 15.24
N GLU A 21 -19.78 -11.54 16.36
CA GLU A 21 -20.54 -11.08 17.54
C GLU A 21 -19.89 -9.85 18.21
N MET A 22 -18.55 -9.80 18.26
CA MET A 22 -17.84 -8.62 18.76
C MET A 22 -18.12 -7.40 17.87
N CYS A 23 -18.12 -7.58 16.55
CA CYS A 23 -18.46 -6.53 15.58
C CYS A 23 -19.91 -6.03 15.76
N LYS A 24 -20.89 -6.93 15.89
CA LYS A 24 -22.30 -6.57 16.13
C LYS A 24 -22.47 -5.73 17.39
N ILE A 25 -21.86 -6.16 18.50
CA ILE A 25 -21.98 -5.47 19.80
C ILE A 25 -21.33 -4.08 19.74
N LEU A 26 -20.09 -3.97 19.25
CA LEU A 26 -19.41 -2.67 19.13
C LEU A 26 -20.14 -1.74 18.15
N SER A 27 -20.70 -2.26 17.06
CA SER A 27 -21.47 -1.47 16.11
C SER A 27 -22.80 -0.97 16.68
N ALA A 28 -23.55 -1.81 17.41
CA ALA A 28 -24.80 -1.40 18.04
C ALA A 28 -24.56 -0.23 19.01
N ILE A 29 -23.46 -0.29 19.78
CA ILE A 29 -23.02 0.79 20.66
C ILE A 29 -22.55 2.00 19.85
N TYR A 30 -21.77 1.82 18.79
CA TYR A 30 -21.30 2.90 17.90
C TYR A 30 -22.47 3.69 17.30
N CYS A 31 -23.51 3.01 16.80
CA CYS A 31 -24.72 3.64 16.30
C CYS A 31 -25.53 4.36 17.39
N LYS A 32 -25.62 3.80 18.61
CA LYS A 32 -26.22 4.49 19.78
C LYS A 32 -25.47 5.76 20.13
N VAL A 33 -24.13 5.72 20.15
CA VAL A 33 -23.30 6.90 20.40
C VAL A 33 -23.41 7.93 19.27
N LEU A 34 -23.54 7.53 17.99
CA LEU A 34 -23.81 8.47 16.91
C LEU A 34 -25.20 9.13 17.04
N SER A 35 -26.23 8.39 17.50
CA SER A 35 -27.59 8.93 17.59
C SER A 35 -27.74 10.13 18.53
N ILE A 36 -26.85 10.28 19.53
CA ILE A 36 -26.83 11.43 20.43
C ILE A 36 -26.08 12.66 19.87
N PHE A 37 -25.36 12.55 18.74
CA PHE A 37 -24.56 13.68 18.19
C PHE A 37 -25.38 14.93 17.85
N PRO A 38 -26.54 14.84 17.18
CA PRO A 38 -27.38 16.02 16.91
C PRO A 38 -27.77 16.78 18.19
N SER A 39 -27.97 16.07 19.31
CA SER A 39 -28.25 16.67 20.62
C SER A 39 -27.01 17.28 21.27
N LEU A 40 -25.84 16.65 21.12
CA LEU A 40 -24.55 17.18 21.59
C LEU A 40 -24.13 18.45 20.83
N GLU A 41 -24.30 18.45 19.50
CA GLU A 41 -24.07 19.62 18.64
C GLU A 41 -25.04 20.76 19.00
N ALA A 42 -26.33 20.45 19.23
CA ALA A 42 -27.33 21.43 19.66
C ALA A 42 -27.03 22.05 21.03
N ALA A 43 -26.49 21.28 21.97
CA ALA A 43 -26.08 21.76 23.29
C ALA A 43 -24.89 22.76 23.26
N ARG A 44 -24.12 22.78 22.16
CA ARG A 44 -22.96 23.66 21.90
C ARG A 44 -22.04 23.90 23.12
N PRO A 45 -21.23 22.92 23.56
CA PRO A 45 -20.26 23.10 24.65
C PRO A 45 -19.15 24.13 24.31
N ARG A 46 -19.43 25.44 24.45
CA ARG A 46 -18.49 26.53 24.10
C ARG A 46 -17.30 26.71 25.07
N SER A 47 -17.16 25.86 26.08
CA SER A 47 -16.01 25.88 26.98
C SER A 47 -14.84 25.12 26.36
N LYS A 48 -13.60 25.53 26.66
CA LYS A 48 -12.40 24.82 26.18
C LYS A 48 -12.41 23.33 26.58
N SER A 49 -12.93 23.02 27.77
CA SER A 49 -13.10 21.65 28.28
C SER A 49 -14.14 20.87 27.47
N GLY A 50 -15.28 21.48 27.13
CA GLY A 50 -16.35 20.84 26.36
C GLY A 50 -15.93 20.51 24.93
N ILE A 51 -15.22 21.43 24.26
CA ILE A 51 -14.63 21.17 22.94
C ILE A 51 -13.63 20.01 23.04
N GLN A 52 -12.74 20.01 24.04
CA GLN A 52 -11.75 18.95 24.23
C GLN A 52 -12.40 17.57 24.55
N ALA A 53 -13.50 17.55 25.30
CA ALA A 53 -14.27 16.34 25.56
C ALA A 53 -14.92 15.79 24.27
N LEU A 54 -15.60 16.64 23.49
CA LEU A 54 -16.19 16.24 22.21
C LEU A 54 -15.12 15.77 21.20
N CYS A 55 -13.98 16.44 21.09
CA CYS A 55 -12.87 15.96 20.25
C CYS A 55 -12.34 14.59 20.73
N SER A 56 -12.30 14.35 22.04
CA SER A 56 -11.92 13.04 22.59
C SER A 56 -12.92 11.94 22.22
N LEU A 57 -14.22 12.26 22.18
CA LEU A 57 -15.27 11.33 21.77
C LEU A 57 -15.22 11.00 20.28
N HIS A 58 -15.00 12.00 19.40
CA HIS A 58 -14.76 11.76 17.97
C HIS A 58 -13.56 10.83 17.75
N ILE A 59 -12.44 11.03 18.46
CA ILE A 59 -11.24 10.17 18.36
C ILE A 59 -11.51 8.75 18.86
N ALA A 60 -12.35 8.57 19.89
CA ALA A 60 -12.75 7.24 20.36
C ALA A 60 -13.67 6.52 19.37
N LEU A 61 -14.63 7.23 18.76
CA LEU A 61 -15.49 6.72 17.70
C LEU A 61 -14.72 6.33 16.45
N GLU A 62 -13.79 7.17 15.99
CA GLU A 62 -12.98 6.86 14.81
C GLU A 62 -12.09 5.63 15.06
N LYS A 63 -11.57 5.45 16.29
CA LYS A 63 -10.91 4.19 16.68
C LYS A 63 -11.86 2.99 16.60
N ALA A 64 -13.09 3.10 17.09
CA ALA A 64 -14.08 2.02 17.00
C ALA A 64 -14.45 1.69 15.54
N LYS A 65 -14.68 2.71 14.70
CA LYS A 65 -14.92 2.57 13.26
C LYS A 65 -13.77 1.84 12.55
N ASN A 66 -12.52 2.21 12.84
CA ASN A 66 -11.35 1.53 12.27
C ASN A 66 -11.20 0.07 12.74
N VAL A 67 -11.62 -0.27 13.96
CA VAL A 67 -11.65 -1.67 14.44
C VAL A 67 -12.72 -2.49 13.73
N LEU A 68 -13.92 -1.94 13.54
CA LEU A 68 -14.98 -2.58 12.75
C LEU A 68 -14.53 -2.78 11.29
N GLN A 69 -14.01 -1.73 10.65
CA GLN A 69 -13.54 -1.76 9.26
C GLN A 69 -12.31 -2.66 9.06
N HIS A 70 -11.52 -2.95 10.10
CA HIS A 70 -10.49 -3.97 10.05
C HIS A 70 -11.09 -5.38 9.91
N CYS A 71 -12.18 -5.68 10.61
CA CYS A 71 -12.82 -6.99 10.62
C CYS A 71 -13.66 -7.27 9.36
N SER A 72 -14.18 -6.24 8.69
CA SER A 72 -14.81 -6.37 7.36
C SER A 72 -13.77 -6.43 6.23
N THR A 73 -12.72 -5.59 6.24
CA THR A 73 -11.82 -5.47 5.07
C THR A 73 -10.66 -6.47 5.03
N CYS A 74 -10.19 -6.99 6.17
CA CYS A 74 -8.98 -7.83 6.23
C CYS A 74 -9.17 -9.26 5.68
N SER A 75 -8.14 -10.09 5.83
CA SER A 75 -8.13 -11.52 5.48
C SER A 75 -8.70 -12.33 6.66
N LYS A 76 -9.55 -13.31 6.40
CA LYS A 76 -10.06 -14.25 7.42
C LYS A 76 -8.93 -14.99 8.13
N LEU A 77 -7.97 -15.52 7.37
CA LEU A 77 -6.82 -16.25 7.91
C LEU A 77 -6.00 -15.34 8.85
N TYR A 78 -5.76 -14.09 8.44
CA TYR A 78 -5.02 -13.13 9.24
C TYR A 78 -5.80 -12.72 10.51
N LEU A 79 -7.11 -12.50 10.40
CA LEU A 79 -7.97 -12.18 11.56
C LEU A 79 -8.03 -13.34 12.57
N ALA A 80 -7.94 -14.60 12.12
CA ALA A 80 -7.89 -15.76 13.01
C ALA A 80 -6.57 -15.80 13.79
N ILE A 81 -5.42 -15.78 13.10
CA ILE A 81 -4.09 -15.80 13.77
C ILE A 81 -3.76 -14.53 14.57
N THR A 82 -4.54 -13.45 14.42
CA THR A 82 -4.39 -12.23 15.22
C THR A 82 -5.55 -11.99 16.19
N GLY A 83 -6.40 -13.00 16.45
CA GLY A 83 -7.59 -12.88 17.29
C GLY A 83 -7.36 -12.17 18.62
N ASP A 84 -6.38 -12.59 19.43
CA ASP A 84 -6.09 -11.95 20.73
C ASP A 84 -5.64 -10.48 20.59
N SER A 85 -4.99 -10.11 19.48
CA SER A 85 -4.67 -8.70 19.17
C SER A 85 -5.89 -7.91 18.68
N VAL A 86 -6.83 -8.55 17.97
CA VAL A 86 -8.12 -7.96 17.63
C VAL A 86 -8.94 -7.71 18.90
N LEU A 87 -9.06 -8.69 19.79
CA LEU A 87 -9.74 -8.56 21.08
C LEU A 87 -9.19 -7.40 21.91
N LEU A 88 -7.86 -7.27 22.02
CA LEU A 88 -7.24 -6.14 22.71
C LEU A 88 -7.59 -4.77 22.09
N LYS A 89 -7.80 -4.70 20.76
CA LYS A 89 -8.27 -3.46 20.09
C LYS A 89 -9.73 -3.16 20.41
N PHE A 90 -10.60 -4.16 20.52
CA PHE A 90 -12.00 -3.98 20.93
C PHE A 90 -12.08 -3.45 22.38
N GLU A 91 -11.35 -4.04 23.32
CA GLU A 91 -11.31 -3.56 24.71
C GLU A 91 -10.67 -2.15 24.82
N LYS A 92 -9.57 -1.87 24.10
CA LYS A 92 -9.00 -0.50 24.05
C LYS A 92 -9.96 0.52 23.40
N ALA A 93 -10.82 0.12 22.46
CA ALA A 93 -11.87 0.97 21.91
C ALA A 93 -13.02 1.21 22.90
N LYS A 94 -13.49 0.16 23.61
CA LYS A 94 -14.48 0.25 24.69
C LYS A 94 -14.04 1.22 25.79
N CYS A 95 -12.82 1.07 26.32
CA CYS A 95 -12.30 1.96 27.35
C CYS A 95 -12.23 3.42 26.85
N ALA A 96 -11.76 3.65 25.62
CA ALA A 96 -11.73 4.99 25.03
C ALA A 96 -13.13 5.62 24.86
N LEU A 97 -14.15 4.82 24.53
CA LEU A 97 -15.54 5.27 24.46
C LEU A 97 -16.09 5.61 25.86
N ILE A 98 -15.96 4.72 26.85
CA ILE A 98 -16.39 4.97 28.24
C ILE A 98 -15.75 6.26 28.79
N ASP A 99 -14.44 6.38 28.66
CA ASP A 99 -13.67 7.53 29.15
C ASP A 99 -14.06 8.85 28.49
N SER A 100 -14.36 8.83 27.18
CA SER A 100 -14.74 10.05 26.45
C SER A 100 -16.22 10.42 26.66
N LEU A 101 -17.11 9.43 26.76
CA LEU A 101 -18.52 9.62 27.10
C LEU A 101 -18.67 10.24 28.50
N ARG A 102 -18.02 9.68 29.52
CA ARG A 102 -18.02 10.25 30.89
C ARG A 102 -17.55 11.72 30.91
N ARG A 103 -16.47 12.05 30.19
CA ARG A 103 -15.99 13.44 30.03
C ARG A 103 -16.96 14.39 29.31
N VAL A 104 -17.92 13.87 28.55
CA VAL A 104 -18.98 14.67 27.92
C VAL A 104 -20.19 14.79 28.86
N GLU A 105 -20.51 13.74 29.62
CA GLU A 105 -21.58 13.70 30.64
C GLU A 105 -21.47 14.87 31.63
N ASP A 106 -20.28 15.09 32.20
CA ASP A 106 -19.91 16.21 33.09
C ASP A 106 -20.26 17.63 32.54
N ILE A 107 -20.52 17.76 31.24
CA ILE A 107 -20.55 19.05 30.52
C ILE A 107 -21.90 19.31 29.83
N VAL A 108 -22.78 18.31 29.72
CA VAL A 108 -24.06 18.41 28.98
C VAL A 108 -25.28 18.56 29.91
N PRO A 109 -26.44 19.04 29.40
CA PRO A 109 -27.68 19.03 30.16
C PRO A 109 -28.08 17.62 30.61
N GLN A 110 -28.68 17.51 31.80
CA GLN A 110 -29.05 16.24 32.46
C GLN A 110 -29.82 15.27 31.55
N SER A 111 -30.68 15.77 30.65
CA SER A 111 -31.44 14.95 29.70
C SER A 111 -30.58 14.22 28.66
N ILE A 112 -29.41 14.76 28.33
CA ILE A 112 -28.39 14.09 27.50
C ILE A 112 -27.46 13.27 28.41
N GLY A 113 -27.12 13.78 29.60
CA GLY A 113 -26.30 13.06 30.57
C GLY A 113 -26.86 11.68 30.93
N CYS A 114 -28.17 11.56 31.18
CA CYS A 114 -28.82 10.26 31.42
C CYS A 114 -28.66 9.28 30.23
N GLN A 115 -28.83 9.74 28.99
CA GLN A 115 -28.64 8.90 27.79
C GLN A 115 -27.18 8.44 27.66
N ILE A 116 -26.22 9.30 28.02
CA ILE A 116 -24.79 8.94 28.07
C ILE A 116 -24.55 7.88 29.15
N LEU A 117 -25.10 8.05 30.35
CA LEU A 117 -24.96 7.08 31.45
C LEU A 117 -25.57 5.70 31.11
N GLU A 118 -26.69 5.66 30.39
CA GLU A 118 -27.28 4.42 29.88
C GLU A 118 -26.31 3.70 28.91
N ILE A 119 -25.75 4.42 27.93
CA ILE A 119 -24.77 3.85 26.98
C ILE A 119 -23.46 3.44 27.67
N VAL A 120 -23.00 4.21 28.66
CA VAL A 120 -21.81 3.90 29.48
C VAL A 120 -22.02 2.64 30.31
N SER A 121 -23.21 2.47 30.91
CA SER A 121 -23.59 1.25 31.65
C SER A 121 -23.61 0.01 30.74
N GLU A 122 -24.16 0.13 29.53
CA GLU A 122 -24.15 -0.93 28.52
C GLU A 122 -22.72 -1.29 28.04
N LEU A 123 -21.87 -0.29 27.83
CA LEU A 123 -20.45 -0.47 27.52
C LEU A 123 -19.70 -1.18 28.65
N GLU A 124 -19.93 -0.79 29.90
CA GLU A 124 -19.27 -1.39 31.08
C GLU A 124 -19.67 -2.86 31.26
N GLY A 125 -20.97 -3.17 31.14
CA GLY A 125 -21.50 -4.54 31.21
C GLY A 125 -21.18 -5.44 30.01
N THR A 126 -20.80 -4.86 28.87
CA THR A 126 -20.33 -5.60 27.68
C THR A 126 -19.00 -6.29 27.95
N VAL A 127 -18.87 -7.57 27.59
CA VAL A 127 -17.59 -8.31 27.59
C VAL A 127 -17.32 -8.78 26.18
N PHE A 128 -16.16 -8.43 25.60
CA PHE A 128 -15.76 -8.99 24.31
C PHE A 128 -15.05 -10.34 24.52
N SER A 129 -15.35 -11.29 23.65
CA SER A 129 -14.69 -12.60 23.63
C SER A 129 -14.67 -13.13 22.20
N LEU A 130 -13.53 -13.67 21.78
CA LEU A 130 -13.38 -14.40 20.53
C LEU A 130 -14.28 -15.64 20.55
N ASP A 131 -14.83 -16.01 19.39
CA ASP A 131 -15.47 -17.32 19.27
C ASP A 131 -14.44 -18.45 19.49
N LEU A 132 -14.87 -19.54 20.12
CA LEU A 132 -13.98 -20.64 20.49
C LEU A 132 -13.49 -21.44 19.27
N LEU A 133 -14.29 -21.52 18.20
CA LEU A 133 -13.90 -22.19 16.95
C LEU A 133 -12.98 -21.27 16.14
N GLU A 134 -13.32 -19.98 16.02
CA GLU A 134 -12.45 -18.98 15.36
C GLU A 134 -11.08 -18.91 16.03
N LYS A 135 -11.03 -18.88 17.38
CA LYS A 135 -9.77 -18.92 18.14
C LYS A 135 -9.02 -20.24 17.95
N GLN A 136 -9.69 -21.39 18.06
CA GLN A 136 -9.03 -22.69 17.90
C GLN A 136 -8.37 -22.81 16.51
N VAL A 137 -9.03 -22.34 15.44
CA VAL A 137 -8.42 -22.32 14.11
C VAL A 137 -7.26 -21.33 14.05
N GLY A 138 -7.35 -20.18 14.72
CA GLY A 138 -6.22 -19.26 14.90
C GLY A 138 -5.00 -19.95 15.53
N ASP A 139 -5.19 -20.67 16.64
CA ASP A 139 -4.13 -21.41 17.34
C ASP A 139 -3.55 -22.58 16.51
N GLU A 140 -4.40 -23.31 15.77
CA GLU A 140 -3.99 -24.35 14.81
C GLU A 140 -3.14 -23.78 13.68
N MET A 141 -3.57 -22.65 13.09
CA MET A 141 -2.81 -21.96 12.05
C MET A 141 -1.52 -21.34 12.58
N ILE A 142 -1.51 -20.75 13.78
CA ILE A 142 -0.29 -20.27 14.45
C ILE A 142 0.70 -21.43 14.66
N THR A 143 0.21 -22.61 15.02
CA THR A 143 1.04 -23.81 15.15
C THR A 143 1.65 -24.20 13.79
N LEU A 144 0.87 -24.12 12.71
CA LEU A 144 1.33 -24.37 11.34
C LEU A 144 2.39 -23.33 10.89
N LEU A 145 2.18 -22.02 11.12
CA LEU A 145 3.14 -20.93 10.89
C LEU A 145 4.49 -21.11 11.62
N GLN A 146 4.52 -21.93 12.68
CA GLN A 146 5.71 -22.26 13.46
C GLN A 146 6.41 -23.53 12.97
N HIS A 147 5.68 -24.48 12.38
CA HIS A 147 6.25 -25.72 11.82
C HIS A 147 6.84 -25.49 10.42
N GLY A 148 6.16 -24.77 9.53
CA GLY A 148 6.63 -24.47 8.16
C GLY A 148 7.78 -23.45 8.06
N ARG A 149 8.56 -23.29 9.13
CA ARG A 149 9.87 -22.60 9.14
C ARG A 149 11.04 -23.54 9.39
N LYS A 150 10.79 -24.85 9.34
CA LYS A 150 11.78 -25.92 9.32
C LYS A 150 11.50 -26.81 8.11
N PHE A 151 12.47 -27.67 7.78
CA PHE A 151 12.57 -28.45 6.54
C PHE A 151 12.92 -27.58 5.32
N ASP A 152 13.82 -27.97 4.40
CA ASP A 152 14.70 -29.14 4.31
C ASP A 152 14.06 -30.52 4.60
N ASP A 153 13.45 -31.05 3.54
CA ASP A 153 12.95 -32.41 3.33
C ASP A 153 11.60 -32.86 3.96
N CYS A 154 10.72 -33.28 3.03
CA CYS A 154 9.86 -34.47 3.13
C CYS A 154 8.53 -34.41 3.93
N ASN A 155 7.77 -33.30 3.96
CA ASN A 155 6.37 -33.38 4.46
C ASN A 155 5.32 -32.34 3.99
N ASP A 156 5.41 -31.82 2.76
CA ASP A 156 4.46 -30.83 2.20
C ASP A 156 2.96 -31.18 2.33
N ASN A 157 2.61 -32.47 2.25
CA ASN A 157 1.21 -32.91 2.22
C ASN A 157 0.49 -32.67 3.56
N ASN A 158 1.16 -32.91 4.69
CA ASN A 158 0.57 -32.75 6.02
C ASN A 158 0.40 -31.26 6.39
N GLU A 159 1.27 -30.38 5.89
CA GLU A 159 1.10 -28.92 5.98
C GLU A 159 -0.17 -28.50 5.23
N LEU A 160 -0.34 -28.96 3.98
CA LEU A 160 -1.48 -28.60 3.14
C LEU A 160 -2.81 -29.17 3.65
N GLU A 161 -2.83 -30.39 4.20
CA GLU A 161 -4.03 -30.97 4.83
C GLU A 161 -4.44 -30.17 6.07
N SER A 162 -3.48 -29.85 6.96
CA SER A 162 -3.73 -29.05 8.16
C SER A 162 -4.25 -27.65 7.78
N PHE A 163 -3.69 -27.05 6.73
CA PHE A 163 -4.15 -25.77 6.19
C PHE A 163 -5.55 -25.88 5.56
N HIS A 164 -5.87 -26.96 4.86
CA HIS A 164 -7.21 -27.21 4.33
C HIS A 164 -8.24 -27.25 5.47
N GLN A 165 -7.97 -28.01 6.53
CA GLN A 165 -8.90 -28.14 7.65
C GLN A 165 -9.19 -26.76 8.30
N ALA A 166 -8.15 -25.93 8.49
CA ALA A 166 -8.30 -24.56 8.97
C ALA A 166 -9.09 -23.65 8.01
N ALA A 167 -8.76 -23.66 6.72
CA ALA A 167 -9.41 -22.83 5.70
C ALA A 167 -10.90 -23.21 5.52
N THR A 168 -11.21 -24.51 5.54
CA THR A 168 -12.58 -25.05 5.51
C THR A 168 -13.38 -24.62 6.75
N ARG A 169 -12.79 -24.67 7.96
CA ARG A 169 -13.44 -24.19 9.20
C ARG A 169 -13.69 -22.67 9.21
N LEU A 170 -12.90 -21.89 8.47
CA LEU A 170 -13.13 -20.45 8.26
C LEU A 170 -14.10 -20.15 7.09
N GLY A 171 -14.69 -21.17 6.47
CA GLY A 171 -15.63 -21.02 5.36
C GLY A 171 -14.99 -20.57 4.05
N ILE A 172 -13.73 -20.96 3.81
CA ILE A 172 -12.99 -20.71 2.55
C ILE A 172 -13.09 -21.96 1.66
N THR A 173 -14.33 -22.45 1.48
CA THR A 173 -14.67 -23.76 0.90
C THR A 173 -14.97 -23.71 -0.60
N SER A 174 -14.48 -22.69 -1.32
CA SER A 174 -14.67 -22.58 -2.77
C SER A 174 -13.58 -21.72 -3.42
N SER A 175 -13.34 -21.96 -4.72
CA SER A 175 -12.43 -21.15 -5.54
C SER A 175 -12.71 -19.64 -5.45
N ARG A 176 -14.00 -19.23 -5.43
CA ARG A 176 -14.42 -17.82 -5.27
C ARG A 176 -14.05 -17.24 -3.90
N ALA A 177 -14.21 -18.00 -2.82
CA ALA A 177 -13.78 -17.60 -1.48
C ALA A 177 -12.25 -17.52 -1.39
N ALA A 178 -11.55 -18.53 -1.91
CA ALA A 178 -10.09 -18.59 -1.95
C ALA A 178 -9.46 -17.43 -2.75
N LEU A 179 -10.04 -17.06 -3.89
CA LEU A 179 -9.62 -15.89 -4.68
C LEU A 179 -9.84 -14.58 -3.92
N THR A 180 -10.97 -14.45 -3.22
CA THR A 180 -11.30 -13.26 -2.41
C THR A 180 -10.29 -13.08 -1.26
N GLU A 181 -9.97 -14.18 -0.57
CA GLU A 181 -8.96 -14.19 0.50
C GLU A 181 -7.55 -13.89 -0.04
N ARG A 182 -7.18 -14.46 -1.19
CA ARG A 182 -5.91 -14.19 -1.88
C ARG A 182 -5.75 -12.70 -2.24
N ARG A 183 -6.84 -12.04 -2.65
CA ARG A 183 -6.88 -10.58 -2.90
C ARG A 183 -6.75 -9.77 -1.60
N ALA A 184 -7.36 -10.22 -0.50
CA ALA A 184 -7.22 -9.57 0.81
C ALA A 184 -5.78 -9.67 1.37
N LEU A 185 -5.16 -10.85 1.26
CA LEU A 185 -3.76 -11.06 1.66
C LEU A 185 -2.79 -10.19 0.86
N LYS A 186 -2.94 -10.09 -0.48
CA LYS A 186 -2.11 -9.19 -1.31
C LYS A 186 -2.23 -7.72 -0.86
N LYS A 187 -3.46 -7.21 -0.63
CA LYS A 187 -3.66 -5.85 -0.09
C LYS A 187 -3.02 -5.65 1.29
N LEU A 188 -2.90 -6.70 2.10
CA LEU A 188 -2.30 -6.64 3.43
C LEU A 188 -0.76 -6.66 3.40
N ILE A 189 -0.13 -7.30 2.38
CA ILE A 189 1.32 -7.21 2.13
C ILE A 189 1.72 -5.77 1.80
N GLU A 190 1.04 -5.12 0.85
CA GLU A 190 1.39 -3.74 0.45
C GLU A 190 1.18 -2.74 1.60
N ARG A 191 0.17 -2.97 2.45
CA ARG A 191 0.02 -2.22 3.72
C ARG A 191 1.17 -2.48 4.69
N ALA A 192 1.60 -3.74 4.87
CA ALA A 192 2.74 -4.06 5.73
C ALA A 192 4.04 -3.40 5.26
N ARG A 193 4.26 -3.31 3.93
CA ARG A 193 5.39 -2.59 3.33
C ARG A 193 5.34 -1.09 3.59
N ALA A 194 4.18 -0.46 3.39
CA ALA A 194 3.98 0.96 3.66
C ALA A 194 4.07 1.31 5.17
N GLU A 195 3.83 0.33 6.05
CA GLU A 195 4.01 0.44 7.50
C GLU A 195 5.43 0.03 7.98
N GLU A 196 6.33 -0.35 7.06
CA GLU A 196 7.66 -0.96 7.30
C GLU A 196 7.66 -2.21 8.20
N ASP A 197 6.49 -2.83 8.43
CA ASP A 197 6.31 -4.01 9.27
C ASP A 197 6.71 -5.30 8.52
N LYS A 198 8.03 -5.54 8.48
CA LYS A 198 8.67 -6.74 7.93
C LYS A 198 8.16 -8.05 8.59
N ARG A 199 7.66 -7.97 9.82
CA ARG A 199 7.11 -9.13 10.56
C ARG A 199 5.74 -9.51 10.01
N LYS A 200 4.86 -8.52 9.85
CA LYS A 200 3.54 -8.65 9.21
C LYS A 200 3.68 -9.05 7.75
N GLU A 201 4.60 -8.44 6.99
CA GLU A 201 4.90 -8.84 5.60
C GLU A 201 5.26 -10.33 5.54
N SER A 202 6.20 -10.80 6.36
CA SER A 202 6.65 -12.20 6.37
C SER A 202 5.51 -13.19 6.66
N ILE A 203 4.65 -12.88 7.64
CA ILE A 203 3.51 -13.73 8.01
C ILE A 203 2.48 -13.80 6.87
N VAL A 204 2.13 -12.64 6.29
CA VAL A 204 1.11 -12.55 5.24
C VAL A 204 1.62 -13.14 3.90
N ALA A 205 2.92 -13.01 3.61
CA ALA A 205 3.56 -13.66 2.46
C ALA A 205 3.51 -15.20 2.54
N TYR A 206 3.74 -15.77 3.73
CA TYR A 206 3.61 -17.23 3.93
C TYR A 206 2.15 -17.69 3.93
N LEU A 207 1.21 -16.96 4.52
CA LEU A 207 -0.24 -17.23 4.35
C LEU A 207 -0.66 -17.18 2.87
N LEU A 208 -0.10 -16.24 2.08
CA LEU A 208 -0.34 -16.15 0.64
C LEU A 208 0.27 -17.32 -0.14
N HIS A 209 1.42 -17.85 0.30
CA HIS A 209 2.03 -19.06 -0.25
C HIS A 209 1.14 -20.29 -0.01
N LEU A 210 0.67 -20.50 1.22
CA LEU A 210 -0.27 -21.59 1.53
C LEU A 210 -1.61 -21.43 0.80
N MET A 211 -2.15 -20.21 0.72
CA MET A 211 -3.34 -19.95 -0.10
C MET A 211 -3.13 -20.22 -1.59
N ARG A 212 -1.91 -20.06 -2.14
CA ARG A 212 -1.60 -20.50 -3.52
C ARG A 212 -1.63 -22.04 -3.61
N LYS A 213 -0.94 -22.77 -2.73
CA LYS A 213 -1.01 -24.26 -2.67
C LYS A 213 -2.47 -24.75 -2.60
N TYR A 214 -3.23 -24.23 -1.64
CA TYR A 214 -4.64 -24.58 -1.38
C TYR A 214 -5.58 -24.25 -2.55
N SER A 215 -5.34 -23.15 -3.26
CA SER A 215 -6.17 -22.74 -4.40
C SER A 215 -6.15 -23.74 -5.56
N LYS A 216 -5.13 -24.59 -5.66
CA LYS A 216 -5.04 -25.64 -6.69
C LYS A 216 -6.01 -26.79 -6.47
N LEU A 217 -6.33 -27.10 -5.20
CA LEU A 217 -7.24 -28.21 -4.85
C LEU A 217 -8.66 -28.00 -5.41
N PHE A 218 -9.10 -26.74 -5.55
CA PHE A 218 -10.38 -26.40 -6.20
C PHE A 218 -10.35 -26.50 -7.74
N ARG A 219 -9.20 -26.81 -8.37
CA ARG A 219 -9.12 -27.14 -9.79
C ARG A 219 -9.25 -28.65 -10.06
N SER A 220 -9.24 -29.50 -9.01
CA SER A 220 -9.29 -30.97 -9.11
C SER A 220 -10.60 -31.62 -8.66
N GLU A 221 -11.67 -30.84 -8.42
CA GLU A 221 -12.97 -31.35 -7.95
C GLU A 221 -13.95 -31.77 -9.07
N VAL A 222 -13.54 -31.72 -10.35
CA VAL A 222 -14.42 -32.08 -11.49
C VAL A 222 -13.82 -33.16 -12.40
N SER A 223 -13.77 -34.39 -11.89
CA SER A 223 -13.61 -35.61 -12.71
C SER A 223 -14.00 -36.87 -11.94
N ASP A 224 -14.81 -37.70 -12.61
CA ASP A 224 -15.00 -39.17 -12.48
C ASP A 224 -16.31 -39.70 -11.86
N ASP A 225 -17.30 -39.87 -12.74
CA ASP A 225 -18.12 -41.08 -12.93
C ASP A 225 -18.79 -40.94 -14.32
N ASN A 226 -18.85 -41.91 -15.24
CA ASN A 226 -18.49 -43.34 -15.18
C ASN A 226 -18.21 -43.85 -16.63
N ASP A 227 -17.28 -44.79 -16.81
CA ASP A 227 -16.87 -45.32 -18.12
C ASP A 227 -17.33 -46.78 -18.32
N SER A 228 -18.37 -47.01 -19.15
CA SER A 228 -18.60 -48.31 -19.82
C SER A 228 -19.79 -48.37 -20.80
N GLN A 229 -19.47 -48.80 -22.03
CA GLN A 229 -20.21 -49.79 -22.84
C GLN A 229 -21.70 -49.56 -23.21
N GLY A 230 -21.94 -49.21 -24.48
CA GLY A 230 -22.73 -50.09 -25.36
C GLY A 230 -24.17 -49.69 -25.76
N SER A 231 -24.30 -49.25 -27.02
CA SER A 231 -25.48 -49.41 -27.90
C SER A 231 -26.75 -48.59 -27.67
N THR A 232 -27.47 -48.37 -28.78
CA THR A 232 -28.73 -47.62 -28.93
C THR A 232 -29.89 -48.58 -29.29
N PRO A 233 -31.15 -48.12 -29.48
CA PRO A 233 -31.91 -47.00 -28.87
C PRO A 233 -33.31 -47.46 -28.35
N CYS A 234 -34.06 -46.59 -27.63
CA CYS A 234 -35.50 -46.30 -27.84
C CYS A 234 -36.11 -45.37 -26.75
N SER A 235 -37.34 -44.89 -26.96
CA SER A 235 -37.99 -43.80 -26.20
C SER A 235 -39.06 -44.30 -25.17
N PRO A 236 -40.01 -43.50 -24.63
CA PRO A 236 -40.10 -43.19 -23.19
C PRO A 236 -41.36 -43.78 -22.48
N THR A 237 -41.52 -43.60 -21.14
CA THR A 237 -42.82 -43.34 -20.42
C THR A 237 -42.68 -43.18 -18.87
N VAL A 238 -43.00 -41.97 -18.38
CA VAL A 238 -43.89 -41.55 -17.24
C VAL A 238 -44.05 -42.36 -15.91
N LEU A 239 -44.04 -41.60 -14.78
CA LEU A 239 -44.81 -41.72 -13.48
C LEU A 239 -44.26 -42.42 -12.21
N GLY A 240 -44.05 -41.61 -11.14
CA GLY A 240 -44.26 -41.92 -9.70
C GLY A 240 -43.16 -42.65 -8.90
N SER A 241 -43.15 -42.69 -7.54
CA SER A 241 -43.79 -41.81 -6.52
C SER A 241 -43.30 -42.14 -5.08
N LEU A 242 -43.36 -41.16 -4.15
CA LEU A 242 -43.26 -41.21 -2.66
C LEU A 242 -41.97 -41.67 -1.93
N GLU A 243 -41.62 -40.90 -0.87
CA GLU A 243 -41.06 -41.23 0.48
C GLU A 243 -39.76 -42.09 0.58
N ASP A 244 -38.81 -41.89 1.51
CA ASP A 244 -38.83 -41.45 2.92
C ASP A 244 -37.42 -40.94 3.38
N GLY A 245 -37.28 -40.41 4.60
CA GLY A 245 -36.06 -40.54 5.44
C GLY A 245 -34.89 -39.55 5.21
N GLY A 246 -34.80 -38.50 6.05
CA GLY A 246 -33.71 -37.52 5.99
C GLY A 246 -32.42 -37.86 6.78
N GLY A 247 -31.34 -37.13 6.52
CA GLY A 247 -30.08 -37.18 7.30
C GLY A 247 -28.84 -36.73 6.51
N GLY A 248 -28.09 -35.74 7.01
CA GLY A 248 -27.02 -35.04 6.27
C GLY A 248 -25.80 -35.87 5.84
N GLY A 249 -25.07 -35.38 4.82
CA GLY A 249 -23.99 -36.18 4.18
C GLY A 249 -22.94 -35.47 3.29
N ASN A 250 -22.66 -34.16 3.43
CA ASN A 250 -21.66 -33.48 2.57
C ASN A 250 -20.17 -33.67 3.00
N GLY A 251 -19.84 -34.72 3.74
CA GLY A 251 -18.47 -35.02 4.19
C GLY A 251 -17.73 -36.12 3.41
N GLN A 252 -18.45 -37.01 2.73
CA GLN A 252 -17.88 -38.31 2.30
C GLN A 252 -17.15 -38.31 0.94
N ALA A 253 -17.18 -37.20 0.19
CA ALA A 253 -16.39 -37.08 -1.04
C ALA A 253 -14.89 -36.86 -0.74
N PHE A 254 -14.59 -35.97 0.21
CA PHE A 254 -13.22 -35.55 0.52
C PHE A 254 -12.36 -36.66 1.16
N GLU A 255 -12.99 -37.51 1.99
CA GLU A 255 -12.34 -38.60 2.72
C GLU A 255 -11.79 -39.71 1.78
N ARG A 256 -12.27 -39.79 0.53
CA ARG A 256 -11.84 -40.77 -0.48
C ARG A 256 -10.51 -40.44 -1.19
N GLN A 257 -10.06 -39.18 -1.17
CA GLN A 257 -8.76 -38.83 -1.77
C GLN A 257 -7.60 -39.02 -0.77
N LEU A 258 -7.77 -38.60 0.49
CA LEU A 258 -6.74 -38.75 1.53
C LEU A 258 -6.45 -40.23 1.89
N SER A 259 -7.45 -41.10 1.79
CA SER A 259 -7.33 -42.54 2.10
C SER A 259 -6.44 -43.35 1.12
N LYS A 260 -5.91 -42.74 0.06
CA LYS A 260 -4.89 -43.35 -0.83
C LYS A 260 -3.44 -43.19 -0.35
N LEU A 261 -3.16 -42.38 0.69
CA LEU A 261 -1.79 -42.09 1.16
C LEU A 261 -1.43 -42.66 2.55
N SER A 262 -2.40 -43.18 3.30
CA SER A 262 -2.19 -43.62 4.69
C SER A 262 -1.75 -45.09 4.81
N SER A 263 -0.43 -45.33 4.71
CA SER A 263 0.15 -46.65 5.07
C SER A 263 1.46 -46.58 5.84
N PHE A 264 1.40 -46.32 7.15
CA PHE A 264 2.25 -46.97 8.18
C PHE A 264 1.62 -46.77 9.57
N ASN A 265 1.41 -47.85 10.32
CA ASN A 265 0.80 -47.82 11.65
C ASN A 265 1.86 -47.77 12.77
N PHE A 266 1.77 -46.81 13.68
CA PHE A 266 2.32 -46.97 15.04
C PHE A 266 1.47 -46.28 16.10
N LYS A 267 1.25 -47.00 17.21
CA LYS A 267 0.64 -46.56 18.48
C LYS A 267 1.30 -47.37 19.62
N PRO A 268 1.27 -46.87 20.86
CA PRO A 268 1.46 -45.49 21.30
C PRO A 268 2.50 -45.43 22.45
N ASN A 269 2.79 -44.25 23.01
CA ASN A 269 3.04 -44.16 24.46
C ASN A 269 2.91 -42.72 25.01
N ILE A 270 2.47 -42.61 26.26
CA ILE A 270 2.24 -41.34 26.96
C ILE A 270 3.31 -41.16 28.06
N ARG A 271 3.95 -39.99 28.12
CA ARG A 271 4.60 -39.47 29.34
C ARG A 271 4.32 -37.97 29.51
N ARG A 272 4.43 -37.49 30.75
CA ARG A 272 4.04 -36.13 31.18
C ARG A 272 5.26 -35.30 31.59
N SER A 273 5.13 -33.99 31.36
CA SER A 273 5.75 -32.88 32.14
C SER A 273 7.27 -32.65 32.03
N GLY A 274 7.62 -31.37 32.00
CA GLY A 274 8.99 -30.84 32.08
C GLY A 274 9.03 -29.37 31.65
N GLN A 275 9.36 -28.45 32.56
CA GLN A 275 9.69 -27.06 32.21
C GLN A 275 11.18 -26.99 31.84
N ILE A 276 11.51 -26.25 30.77
CA ILE A 276 12.90 -26.03 30.35
C ILE A 276 13.49 -24.86 31.16
N PRO A 277 14.65 -25.02 31.82
CA PRO A 277 15.31 -23.94 32.56
C PRO A 277 15.95 -22.92 31.61
N ILE A 278 15.91 -21.64 31.99
CA ILE A 278 16.45 -20.52 31.19
C ILE A 278 17.94 -20.33 31.52
N PRO A 279 18.86 -20.20 30.53
CA PRO A 279 20.28 -19.99 30.79
C PRO A 279 20.58 -18.57 31.34
N PRO A 280 21.59 -18.44 32.22
CA PRO A 280 22.15 -17.14 32.65
C PRO A 280 22.52 -16.23 31.47
N GLU A 281 22.55 -14.90 31.69
CA GLU A 281 22.82 -13.94 30.62
C GLU A 281 24.28 -14.01 30.14
N GLU A 282 25.19 -14.32 31.05
CA GLU A 282 26.64 -14.45 30.83
C GLU A 282 27.00 -15.58 29.85
N LEU A 283 26.08 -16.53 29.63
CA LEU A 283 26.23 -17.66 28.71
C LEU A 283 25.53 -17.41 27.36
N ARG A 284 24.81 -16.29 27.21
CA ARG A 284 24.05 -15.94 25.99
C ARG A 284 24.78 -14.88 25.16
N CYS A 285 24.71 -15.02 23.84
CA CYS A 285 25.25 -14.04 22.90
C CYS A 285 24.44 -12.73 22.99
N PRO A 286 25.05 -11.56 23.20
CA PRO A 286 24.31 -10.29 23.24
C PRO A 286 23.68 -9.84 21.90
N ILE A 287 23.97 -10.53 20.79
CA ILE A 287 23.32 -10.28 19.48
C ILE A 287 22.12 -11.21 19.27
N SER A 288 22.29 -12.54 19.41
CA SER A 288 21.21 -13.51 19.15
C SER A 288 20.34 -13.82 20.37
N LEU A 289 20.79 -13.45 21.56
CA LEU A 289 20.20 -13.77 22.87
C LEU A 289 20.09 -15.28 23.17
N GLN A 290 20.73 -16.12 22.35
CA GLN A 290 20.79 -17.57 22.48
C GLN A 290 22.09 -18.02 23.17
N LEU A 291 22.09 -19.25 23.70
CA LEU A 291 23.27 -19.91 24.29
C LEU A 291 24.38 -20.04 23.22
N MET A 292 25.61 -19.66 23.55
CA MET A 292 26.71 -19.62 22.56
C MET A 292 27.28 -21.01 22.24
N TYR A 293 27.50 -21.28 20.95
CA TYR A 293 28.22 -22.45 20.45
C TYR A 293 29.73 -22.16 20.32
N ASP A 294 30.12 -21.08 19.64
CA ASP A 294 31.52 -20.63 19.58
C ASP A 294 31.66 -19.21 20.16
N PRO A 295 31.69 -19.08 21.51
CA PRO A 295 31.87 -17.79 22.16
C PRO A 295 33.26 -17.20 21.84
N VAL A 296 33.28 -15.96 21.33
CA VAL A 296 34.48 -15.17 21.03
C VAL A 296 34.42 -13.80 21.71
N ILE A 297 35.56 -13.32 22.21
CA ILE A 297 35.74 -11.99 22.78
C ILE A 297 36.17 -11.01 21.67
N ILE A 298 35.55 -9.82 21.66
CA ILE A 298 36.00 -8.67 20.86
C ILE A 298 36.78 -7.66 21.71
N ALA A 299 37.38 -6.65 21.07
CA ALA A 299 38.23 -5.65 21.71
C ALA A 299 37.62 -4.86 22.90
N SER A 300 36.29 -4.87 23.07
CA SER A 300 35.59 -4.31 24.23
C SER A 300 35.52 -5.23 25.45
N GLY A 301 36.10 -6.44 25.38
CA GLY A 301 36.04 -7.47 26.42
C GLY A 301 34.70 -8.24 26.48
N GLN A 302 33.71 -7.85 25.68
CA GLN A 302 32.42 -8.55 25.59
C GLN A 302 32.53 -9.82 24.74
N THR A 303 31.81 -10.87 25.15
CA THR A 303 31.77 -12.17 24.45
C THR A 303 30.49 -12.30 23.63
N TYR A 304 30.60 -12.87 22.43
CA TYR A 304 29.52 -13.07 21.46
C TYR A 304 29.63 -14.44 20.80
N GLU A 305 28.54 -14.94 20.23
CA GLU A 305 28.61 -16.02 19.24
C GLU A 305 29.38 -15.55 17.99
N ARG A 306 30.34 -16.36 17.52
CA ARG A 306 31.20 -16.06 16.37
C ARG A 306 30.41 -15.57 15.17
N ILE A 307 29.48 -16.37 14.66
CA ILE A 307 28.82 -16.08 13.38
C ILE A 307 28.00 -14.79 13.43
N CYS A 308 27.48 -14.43 14.61
CA CYS A 308 26.74 -13.19 14.82
C CYS A 308 27.64 -11.95 14.76
N ILE A 309 28.83 -12.01 15.39
CA ILE A 309 29.75 -10.87 15.43
C ILE A 309 30.61 -10.75 14.17
N GLU A 310 30.98 -11.86 13.53
CA GLU A 310 31.63 -11.85 12.21
C GLU A 310 30.72 -11.19 11.16
N LYS A 311 29.41 -11.48 11.18
CA LYS A 311 28.45 -10.77 10.32
C LYS A 311 28.35 -9.27 10.65
N TRP A 312 28.18 -8.90 11.92
CA TRP A 312 28.06 -7.48 12.33
C TRP A 312 29.25 -6.63 11.85
N LEU A 313 30.47 -7.18 11.91
CA LEU A 313 31.68 -6.52 11.41
C LEU A 313 31.76 -6.55 9.88
N GLY A 314 31.28 -7.60 9.23
CA GLY A 314 31.19 -7.71 7.77
C GLY A 314 30.17 -6.75 7.13
N ASP A 315 29.09 -6.44 7.83
CA ASP A 315 28.08 -5.44 7.45
C ASP A 315 28.62 -3.98 7.59
N GLY A 316 29.88 -3.81 7.99
CA GLY A 316 30.60 -2.52 7.97
C GLY A 316 30.63 -1.76 9.30
N HIS A 317 30.13 -2.34 10.40
CA HIS A 317 30.14 -1.70 11.70
C HIS A 317 31.49 -1.85 12.43
N ASP A 318 32.01 -0.76 13.00
CA ASP A 318 33.25 -0.76 13.81
C ASP A 318 33.00 -0.55 15.31
N THR A 319 31.77 -0.77 15.77
CA THR A 319 31.32 -0.59 17.16
C THR A 319 30.93 -1.91 17.85
N CYS A 320 31.04 -1.93 19.17
CA CYS A 320 30.60 -3.02 20.04
C CYS A 320 29.05 -3.03 20.16
N PRO A 321 28.34 -4.11 19.78
CA PRO A 321 26.88 -4.15 19.86
C PRO A 321 26.30 -3.85 21.25
N LYS A 322 26.86 -4.43 22.32
CA LYS A 322 26.33 -4.28 23.69
C LYS A 322 26.68 -2.93 24.35
N THR A 323 27.78 -2.28 23.97
CA THR A 323 28.23 -1.03 24.64
C THR A 323 28.22 0.21 23.73
N GLN A 324 27.96 0.05 22.43
CA GLN A 324 27.98 1.10 21.40
C GLN A 324 29.30 1.89 21.29
N GLN A 325 30.37 1.39 21.92
CA GLN A 325 31.71 1.97 21.86
C GLN A 325 32.47 1.48 20.62
N ARG A 326 33.23 2.37 19.99
CA ARG A 326 34.10 2.05 18.85
C ARG A 326 35.21 1.07 19.25
N LEU A 327 35.44 0.06 18.43
CA LEU A 327 36.44 -0.99 18.66
C LEU A 327 37.83 -0.51 18.17
N PRO A 328 38.90 -0.64 18.98
CA PRO A 328 40.25 -0.29 18.53
C PRO A 328 40.85 -1.30 17.53
N HIS A 329 40.31 -2.52 17.46
CA HIS A 329 40.61 -3.53 16.45
C HIS A 329 39.45 -4.52 16.29
N LEU A 330 39.36 -5.17 15.14
CA LEU A 330 38.25 -6.06 14.77
C LEU A 330 38.56 -7.57 14.95
N SER A 331 39.69 -7.91 15.58
CA SER A 331 40.07 -9.31 15.82
C SER A 331 39.21 -9.98 16.90
N LEU A 332 38.96 -11.28 16.70
CA LEU A 332 38.10 -12.12 17.53
C LEU A 332 38.94 -13.19 18.25
N THR A 333 38.83 -13.27 19.57
CA THR A 333 39.60 -14.22 20.40
C THR A 333 38.68 -15.30 20.97
N PRO A 334 38.88 -16.61 20.70
CA PRO A 334 38.04 -17.67 21.24
C PRO A 334 38.00 -17.70 22.78
N ASN A 335 36.80 -17.79 23.36
CA ASN A 335 36.56 -17.78 24.80
C ASN A 335 36.26 -19.20 25.31
N TYR A 336 37.31 -20.02 25.39
CA TYR A 336 37.22 -21.40 25.90
C TYR A 336 36.68 -21.49 27.34
N CYS A 337 36.85 -20.45 28.16
CA CYS A 337 36.31 -20.40 29.52
C CYS A 337 34.77 -20.36 29.51
N VAL A 338 34.16 -19.47 28.70
CA VAL A 338 32.70 -19.44 28.54
C VAL A 338 32.19 -20.70 27.84
N LYS A 339 32.92 -21.25 26.86
CA LYS A 339 32.56 -22.52 26.22
C LYS A 339 32.51 -23.69 27.21
N GLY A 340 33.43 -23.74 28.18
CA GLY A 340 33.41 -24.71 29.28
C GLY A 340 32.26 -24.49 30.28
N LEU A 341 31.93 -23.23 30.62
CA LEU A 341 30.78 -22.92 31.47
C LEU A 341 29.46 -23.31 30.81
N ILE A 342 29.33 -23.15 29.49
CA ILE A 342 28.16 -23.55 28.71
C ILE A 342 27.98 -25.06 28.74
N ALA A 343 29.04 -25.83 28.44
CA ALA A 343 28.98 -27.30 28.51
C ALA A 343 28.59 -27.79 29.91
N SER A 344 29.18 -27.20 30.97
CA SER A 344 28.83 -27.54 32.37
C SER A 344 27.41 -27.12 32.75
N TRP A 345 26.86 -26.04 32.20
CA TRP A 345 25.47 -25.64 32.44
C TRP A 345 24.50 -26.59 31.73
N CYS A 346 24.78 -26.97 30.48
CA CYS A 346 24.02 -27.95 29.71
C CYS A 346 23.92 -29.29 30.45
N GLU A 347 25.06 -29.86 30.88
CA GLU A 347 25.13 -31.11 31.63
C GLU A 347 24.28 -31.07 32.92
N GLN A 348 24.39 -29.99 33.71
CA GLN A 348 23.65 -29.83 34.98
C GLN A 348 22.14 -29.67 34.78
N ASN A 349 21.69 -29.16 33.63
CA ASN A 349 20.27 -28.89 33.35
C ASN A 349 19.61 -29.94 32.45
N GLY A 350 20.34 -30.98 32.04
CA GLY A 350 19.83 -32.01 31.12
C GLY A 350 19.57 -31.49 29.70
N VAL A 351 20.19 -30.37 29.33
CA VAL A 351 20.10 -29.75 28.00
C VAL A 351 21.28 -30.28 27.17
N PRO A 352 21.11 -30.70 25.91
CA PRO A 352 22.25 -31.05 25.07
C PRO A 352 23.20 -29.85 24.92
N ASN A 353 24.50 -30.12 24.85
CA ASN A 353 25.47 -29.10 24.48
C ASN A 353 25.19 -28.66 23.02
N PRO A 354 25.34 -27.37 22.65
CA PRO A 354 25.19 -26.96 21.25
C PRO A 354 26.24 -27.67 20.37
N ASP A 355 25.78 -28.41 19.35
CA ASP A 355 26.64 -29.14 18.40
C ASP A 355 26.90 -28.35 17.09
N GLY A 356 26.33 -27.15 16.97
CA GLY A 356 26.50 -26.25 15.84
C GLY A 356 26.09 -24.81 16.17
N PRO A 357 26.42 -23.82 15.31
CA PRO A 357 26.05 -22.42 15.52
C PRO A 357 24.53 -22.23 15.51
N PRO A 358 23.96 -21.24 16.23
CA PRO A 358 22.52 -21.05 16.31
C PRO A 358 21.89 -20.69 14.94
N GLU A 359 21.11 -21.62 14.39
CA GLU A 359 20.37 -21.40 13.15
C GLU A 359 19.15 -20.49 13.38
N SER A 360 19.35 -19.20 13.07
CA SER A 360 18.38 -18.10 13.14
C SER A 360 17.95 -17.63 14.55
N LEU A 361 17.62 -16.34 14.65
CA LEU A 361 17.16 -15.73 15.90
C LEU A 361 15.74 -16.21 16.27
N ASP A 362 15.51 -16.28 17.58
CA ASP A 362 14.71 -17.34 18.18
C ASP A 362 13.18 -17.22 18.02
N LEU A 363 12.51 -18.37 17.90
CA LEU A 363 11.05 -18.52 17.89
C LEU A 363 10.41 -18.37 19.29
N ASN A 364 11.19 -18.15 20.35
CA ASN A 364 10.67 -17.94 21.70
C ASN A 364 10.24 -16.48 22.02
N TYR A 365 10.52 -15.50 21.15
CA TYR A 365 10.07 -14.10 21.35
C TYR A 365 8.54 -13.93 21.25
N TRP A 366 7.87 -14.78 20.47
CA TRP A 366 6.49 -14.57 20.00
C TRP A 366 5.40 -14.65 21.08
N ARG A 367 5.67 -15.28 22.23
CA ARG A 367 4.69 -15.41 23.33
C ARG A 367 4.78 -14.28 24.37
N LEU A 368 5.91 -13.59 24.49
CA LEU A 368 6.10 -12.53 25.51
C LEU A 368 5.81 -11.13 24.96
N ALA A 369 6.20 -10.84 23.72
CA ALA A 369 6.02 -9.51 23.12
C ALA A 369 4.57 -9.13 22.75
N LEU A 370 3.59 -10.00 23.05
CA LEU A 370 2.16 -9.75 22.87
C LEU A 370 1.43 -9.46 24.20
N SER A 371 2.15 -9.28 25.32
CA SER A 371 1.53 -9.08 26.64
C SER A 371 2.02 -7.87 27.44
N GLU A 372 3.03 -7.10 26.98
CA GLU A 372 3.53 -5.92 27.70
C GLU A 372 3.40 -4.61 26.89
N SER A 373 2.20 -4.03 26.92
CA SER A 373 1.97 -2.56 26.88
C SER A 373 0.56 -2.24 27.42
N GLU A 374 0.38 -1.51 28.53
CA GLU A 374 1.31 -0.68 29.32
C GLU A 374 1.23 -0.98 30.83
N THR A 375 2.33 -0.86 31.59
CA THR A 375 2.28 -0.58 33.06
C THR A 375 3.55 0.10 33.56
N ALA A 376 3.53 1.42 33.65
CA ALA A 376 4.44 2.19 34.50
C ALA A 376 3.61 3.27 35.22
N ASN A 377 3.45 3.09 36.54
CA ASN A 377 2.40 3.72 37.37
C ASN A 377 0.98 3.18 37.06
N THR A 378 0.08 2.95 38.02
CA THR A 378 0.10 3.27 39.47
C THR A 378 -0.46 2.11 40.31
N ARG A 379 -0.32 2.14 41.63
CA ARG A 379 -0.65 1.02 42.54
C ARG A 379 -2.15 0.93 42.91
N SER A 380 -2.67 -0.30 42.89
CA SER A 380 -3.65 -0.94 43.82
C SER A 380 -4.80 -0.14 44.46
N VAL A 381 -6.01 -0.73 44.47
CA VAL A 381 -6.72 -1.22 45.69
C VAL A 381 -8.12 -1.79 45.31
N ASP A 382 -8.42 -3.03 45.73
CA ASP A 382 -9.73 -3.66 46.05
C ASP A 382 -10.91 -3.63 45.04
N SER A 383 -11.99 -4.45 45.16
CA SER A 383 -12.22 -5.79 45.75
C SER A 383 -13.68 -6.24 45.50
N VAL A 384 -13.92 -7.50 45.06
CA VAL A 384 -15.21 -8.27 45.11
C VAL A 384 -16.42 -7.67 44.32
N GLY A 385 -17.34 -8.45 43.69
CA GLY A 385 -17.35 -9.88 43.35
C GLY A 385 -18.76 -10.49 43.17
N PHE A 386 -18.82 -11.61 42.44
CA PHE A 386 -19.80 -12.73 42.52
C PHE A 386 -21.28 -12.62 42.08
N CYS A 387 -21.77 -13.80 41.62
CA CYS A 387 -23.16 -14.27 41.36
C CYS A 387 -23.90 -13.69 40.13
N ASN A 388 -24.37 -14.45 39.14
CA ASN A 388 -25.15 -15.72 39.07
C ASN A 388 -26.66 -15.60 39.35
N LEU A 389 -27.50 -15.76 38.31
CA LEU A 389 -28.51 -16.84 38.13
C LEU A 389 -29.07 -16.77 36.68
N LYS A 390 -29.25 -17.87 35.94
CA LYS A 390 -30.51 -18.64 35.72
C LYS A 390 -31.80 -17.78 35.58
N GLY A 391 -32.67 -17.96 34.58
CA GLY A 391 -32.74 -18.92 33.46
C GLY A 391 -34.21 -19.18 33.01
N VAL A 392 -34.44 -20.06 32.02
CA VAL A 392 -35.77 -20.44 31.42
C VAL A 392 -36.35 -19.35 30.49
N LYS A 393 -36.79 -19.53 29.22
CA LYS A 393 -37.08 -20.63 28.24
C LYS A 393 -38.59 -20.86 27.95
N VAL A 394 -38.94 -21.09 26.67
CA VAL A 394 -40.29 -21.35 26.07
C VAL A 394 -41.12 -20.07 25.87
N GLY A 395 -41.87 -19.86 24.78
CA GLY A 395 -42.09 -20.67 23.56
C GLY A 395 -42.73 -19.84 22.41
N PRO A 396 -42.98 -20.44 21.23
CA PRO A 396 -43.26 -19.71 19.98
C PRO A 396 -44.76 -19.54 19.65
N LEU A 397 -45.05 -18.68 18.66
CA LEU A 397 -46.21 -18.78 17.79
C LEU A 397 -45.85 -18.30 16.37
N GLU A 398 -46.47 -18.90 15.35
CA GLU A 398 -46.37 -18.51 13.94
C GLU A 398 -47.55 -17.60 13.56
N GLU A 399 -47.41 -16.77 12.52
CA GLU A 399 -48.50 -16.60 11.55
C GLU A 399 -47.99 -16.09 10.18
N SER A 400 -48.77 -16.34 9.13
CA SER A 400 -48.36 -16.25 7.72
C SER A 400 -48.83 -14.97 7.00
N GLY A 401 -48.12 -14.55 5.94
CA GLY A 401 -48.56 -13.47 5.05
C GLY A 401 -48.02 -13.58 3.62
N THR A 402 -48.79 -14.17 2.72
CA THR A 402 -48.50 -14.29 1.28
C THR A 402 -48.95 -13.05 0.51
N ILE A 403 -48.25 -12.68 -0.57
CA ILE A 403 -48.79 -11.95 -1.74
C ILE A 403 -47.87 -12.18 -2.96
N GLU A 404 -48.39 -12.00 -4.17
CA GLU A 404 -47.90 -12.62 -5.41
C GLU A 404 -47.07 -11.70 -6.34
N GLU A 405 -46.34 -12.38 -7.22
CA GLU A 405 -45.82 -12.03 -8.56
C GLU A 405 -46.03 -10.62 -9.17
N ILE A 406 -44.96 -10.11 -9.80
CA ILE A 406 -45.03 -9.52 -11.16
C ILE A 406 -43.82 -10.03 -11.98
N GLU A 407 -44.08 -10.65 -13.13
CA GLU A 407 -43.04 -10.93 -14.14
C GLU A 407 -42.71 -9.69 -15.00
N GLY A 408 -41.46 -9.59 -15.48
CA GLY A 408 -41.06 -8.71 -16.56
C GLY A 408 -39.91 -9.31 -17.38
N LYS A 409 -40.17 -9.64 -18.65
CA LYS A 409 -39.20 -10.29 -19.57
C LYS A 409 -38.89 -9.41 -20.79
N GLU A 410 -37.63 -9.04 -20.99
CA GLU A 410 -36.94 -8.87 -22.29
C GLU A 410 -35.48 -9.35 -22.03
N ALA A 411 -34.85 -10.30 -22.72
CA ALA A 411 -34.62 -10.49 -24.17
C ALA A 411 -33.74 -9.36 -24.76
N GLU A 412 -32.62 -9.60 -25.46
CA GLU A 412 -31.95 -10.85 -25.87
C GLU A 412 -30.48 -10.54 -26.24
N ASN A 413 -29.53 -11.46 -26.00
CA ASN A 413 -28.47 -11.88 -26.96
C ASN A 413 -27.47 -12.85 -26.30
N GLU A 414 -27.23 -13.99 -26.96
CA GLU A 414 -26.33 -15.04 -26.47
C GLU A 414 -25.00 -15.07 -27.25
N HIS A 415 -23.91 -15.35 -26.54
CA HIS A 415 -22.72 -15.96 -27.13
C HIS A 415 -22.28 -17.14 -26.26
N PRO A 416 -22.40 -18.40 -26.74
CA PRO A 416 -22.11 -19.58 -25.93
C PRO A 416 -20.59 -19.79 -25.81
N CYS A 417 -20.02 -19.38 -24.66
CA CYS A 417 -18.67 -19.77 -24.28
C CYS A 417 -18.71 -21.19 -23.70
N VAL A 418 -18.41 -22.20 -24.51
CA VAL A 418 -18.28 -23.59 -24.06
C VAL A 418 -17.06 -23.68 -23.14
N GLN A 419 -17.30 -23.94 -21.85
CA GLN A 419 -16.26 -24.18 -20.86
C GLN A 419 -15.90 -25.67 -20.85
N GLU A 420 -14.96 -26.06 -21.72
CA GLU A 420 -14.33 -27.38 -21.63
C GLU A 420 -13.36 -27.41 -20.44
N GLU A 421 -13.64 -28.29 -19.48
CA GLU A 421 -12.80 -28.54 -18.32
C GLU A 421 -11.61 -29.42 -18.71
N VAL A 422 -10.40 -29.00 -18.34
CA VAL A 422 -9.15 -29.64 -18.79
C VAL A 422 -8.32 -30.02 -17.57
N SER A 423 -8.08 -31.33 -17.40
CA SER A 423 -7.25 -31.91 -16.32
C SER A 423 -5.78 -31.45 -16.42
N GLU A 424 -5.04 -31.34 -15.32
CA GLU A 424 -3.71 -30.70 -15.30
C GLU A 424 -2.68 -31.31 -16.29
N LEU A 425 -2.71 -32.62 -16.54
CA LEU A 425 -1.91 -33.27 -17.58
C LEU A 425 -2.27 -32.76 -18.99
N ASN A 426 -3.56 -32.66 -19.26
CA ASN A 426 -4.14 -32.15 -20.51
C ASN A 426 -3.97 -30.61 -20.61
N VAL A 427 -3.82 -29.87 -19.49
CA VAL A 427 -3.43 -28.45 -19.52
C VAL A 427 -1.97 -28.28 -19.96
N LEU A 428 -1.06 -29.14 -19.49
CA LEU A 428 0.34 -29.14 -19.93
C LEU A 428 0.46 -29.54 -21.42
N GLU A 429 -0.32 -30.53 -21.86
CA GLU A 429 -0.43 -30.95 -23.26
C GLU A 429 -0.99 -29.81 -24.13
N ARG A 430 -2.13 -29.21 -23.74
CA ARG A 430 -2.72 -28.02 -24.37
C ARG A 430 -1.76 -26.82 -24.44
N TYR A 431 -0.90 -26.63 -23.45
CA TYR A 431 0.14 -25.60 -23.50
C TYR A 431 1.25 -25.97 -24.50
N GLN A 432 1.65 -27.24 -24.59
CA GLN A 432 2.60 -27.70 -25.62
C GLN A 432 2.00 -27.58 -27.03
N ASP A 433 0.71 -27.86 -27.22
CA ASP A 433 -0.02 -27.64 -28.47
C ASP A 433 -0.03 -26.15 -28.86
N LEU A 434 -0.43 -25.26 -27.94
CA LEU A 434 -0.41 -23.81 -28.16
C LEU A 434 0.99 -23.31 -28.52
N LEU A 435 2.04 -23.82 -27.87
CA LEU A 435 3.43 -23.47 -28.18
C LEU A 435 3.87 -24.01 -29.56
N SER A 436 3.46 -25.24 -29.92
CA SER A 436 3.81 -25.83 -31.22
C SER A 436 3.20 -25.04 -32.39
N VAL A 437 1.94 -24.63 -32.27
CA VAL A 437 1.25 -23.81 -33.29
C VAL A 437 1.74 -22.36 -33.29
N LEU A 438 2.16 -21.83 -32.13
CA LEU A 438 2.82 -20.52 -32.05
C LEU A 438 4.15 -20.49 -32.83
N ASN A 439 4.86 -21.62 -32.85
CA ASN A 439 6.14 -21.80 -33.52
C ASN A 439 6.01 -22.32 -34.98
N GLU A 440 4.81 -22.53 -35.51
CA GLU A 440 4.61 -22.74 -36.96
C GLU A 440 4.96 -21.46 -37.74
N GLU A 441 5.94 -21.51 -38.65
CA GLU A 441 6.34 -20.32 -39.41
C GLU A 441 5.35 -19.93 -40.53
N GLU A 442 4.70 -20.90 -41.18
CA GLU A 442 4.01 -20.69 -42.47
C GLU A 442 2.59 -20.08 -42.40
N ASN A 443 2.03 -19.81 -41.21
CA ASN A 443 0.62 -19.41 -41.11
C ASN A 443 0.27 -18.41 -40.00
N LEU A 444 0.57 -17.12 -40.22
CA LEU A 444 0.21 -16.05 -39.28
C LEU A 444 -1.27 -16.08 -38.87
N ARG A 445 -2.20 -16.42 -39.78
CA ARG A 445 -3.66 -16.49 -39.49
C ARG A 445 -4.02 -17.58 -38.48
N LYS A 446 -3.34 -18.73 -38.46
CA LYS A 446 -3.45 -19.72 -37.37
C LYS A 446 -2.89 -19.13 -36.08
N ARG A 447 -1.65 -18.62 -36.13
CA ARG A 447 -0.91 -18.09 -34.98
C ARG A 447 -1.71 -17.01 -34.26
N CYS A 448 -2.33 -16.05 -34.97
CA CYS A 448 -3.18 -15.02 -34.36
C CYS A 448 -4.29 -15.60 -33.47
N LYS A 449 -4.93 -16.72 -33.84
CA LYS A 449 -5.98 -17.35 -33.02
C LYS A 449 -5.41 -17.96 -31.74
N VAL A 450 -4.24 -18.58 -31.85
CA VAL A 450 -3.53 -19.18 -30.72
C VAL A 450 -2.99 -18.10 -29.78
N VAL A 451 -2.43 -17.02 -30.31
CA VAL A 451 -1.96 -15.87 -29.52
C VAL A 451 -3.12 -15.15 -28.84
N GLU A 452 -4.29 -15.05 -29.48
CA GLU A 452 -5.49 -14.52 -28.84
C GLU A 452 -5.97 -15.41 -27.67
N GLN A 453 -5.96 -16.74 -27.84
CA GLN A 453 -6.25 -17.67 -26.74
C GLN A 453 -5.24 -17.54 -25.59
N ILE A 454 -3.94 -17.43 -25.92
CA ILE A 454 -2.86 -17.17 -24.95
C ILE A 454 -3.08 -15.83 -24.23
N ARG A 455 -3.42 -14.75 -24.96
CA ARG A 455 -3.70 -13.42 -24.40
C ARG A 455 -4.84 -13.47 -23.38
N LEU A 456 -5.94 -14.14 -23.73
CA LEU A 456 -7.11 -14.28 -22.86
C LEU A 456 -6.80 -15.12 -21.61
N LEU A 457 -6.09 -16.23 -21.76
CA LEU A 457 -5.64 -17.10 -20.66
C LEU A 457 -4.74 -16.34 -19.66
N LEU A 458 -3.73 -15.62 -20.17
CA LEU A 458 -2.72 -14.93 -19.36
C LEU A 458 -3.26 -13.70 -18.61
N LYS A 459 -4.48 -13.24 -18.91
CA LYS A 459 -5.09 -12.05 -18.29
C LYS A 459 -5.23 -12.21 -16.77
N ASP A 460 -5.94 -13.25 -16.34
CA ASP A 460 -6.29 -13.46 -14.93
C ASP A 460 -5.45 -14.57 -14.25
N ASP A 461 -4.88 -15.52 -15.01
CA ASP A 461 -4.14 -16.65 -14.43
C ASP A 461 -2.64 -16.35 -14.20
N GLU A 462 -2.27 -16.23 -12.93
CA GLU A 462 -0.89 -15.99 -12.47
C GLU A 462 0.02 -17.23 -12.61
N GLU A 463 -0.55 -18.42 -12.60
CA GLU A 463 0.17 -19.69 -12.66
C GLU A 463 0.50 -20.02 -14.12
N ALA A 464 -0.42 -19.73 -15.04
CA ALA A 464 -0.15 -19.73 -16.49
C ALA A 464 0.97 -18.75 -16.86
N ARG A 465 0.97 -17.51 -16.32
CA ARG A 465 2.06 -16.54 -16.55
C ARG A 465 3.44 -17.07 -16.11
N ILE A 466 3.50 -17.77 -14.97
CA ILE A 466 4.75 -18.35 -14.47
C ILE A 466 5.18 -19.57 -15.30
N PHE A 467 4.25 -20.45 -15.65
CA PHE A 467 4.55 -21.65 -16.43
C PHE A 467 4.98 -21.30 -17.86
N MET A 468 4.17 -20.52 -18.59
CA MET A 468 4.39 -20.22 -19.99
C MET A 468 5.68 -19.40 -20.18
N GLY A 469 5.94 -18.43 -19.28
CA GLY A 469 7.20 -17.69 -19.24
C GLY A 469 8.43 -18.53 -18.89
N ALA A 470 8.26 -19.73 -18.35
CA ALA A 470 9.35 -20.70 -18.12
C ALA A 470 9.53 -21.72 -19.26
N ASN A 471 8.63 -21.76 -20.24
CA ASN A 471 8.53 -22.80 -21.28
C ASN A 471 8.45 -22.19 -22.70
N GLY A 472 9.34 -21.26 -23.05
CA GLY A 472 9.53 -20.82 -24.44
C GLY A 472 8.48 -19.89 -25.04
N PHE A 473 7.42 -19.52 -24.29
CA PHE A 473 6.38 -18.63 -24.82
C PHE A 473 6.82 -17.17 -24.95
N VAL A 474 7.85 -16.71 -24.23
CA VAL A 474 8.37 -15.35 -24.42
C VAL A 474 8.96 -15.24 -25.82
N GLU A 475 9.78 -16.21 -26.19
CA GLU A 475 10.47 -16.33 -27.46
C GLU A 475 9.47 -16.54 -28.61
N GLY A 476 8.51 -17.46 -28.47
CA GLY A 476 7.48 -17.70 -29.48
C GLY A 476 6.55 -16.50 -29.72
N LEU A 477 6.18 -15.76 -28.67
CA LEU A 477 5.36 -14.55 -28.79
C LEU A 477 6.14 -13.39 -29.42
N LEU A 478 7.44 -13.26 -29.12
CA LEU A 478 8.31 -12.27 -29.78
C LEU A 478 8.52 -12.61 -31.27
N GLN A 479 8.74 -13.88 -31.63
CA GLN A 479 8.84 -14.31 -33.03
C GLN A 479 7.52 -14.09 -33.78
N PHE A 480 6.37 -14.27 -33.13
CA PHE A 480 5.06 -13.92 -33.70
C PHE A 480 4.92 -12.40 -33.90
N LEU A 481 5.35 -11.58 -32.93
CA LEU A 481 5.30 -10.13 -33.06
C LEU A 481 6.25 -9.60 -34.16
N ASP A 482 7.47 -10.15 -34.30
CA ASP A 482 8.36 -9.87 -35.45
C ASP A 482 7.66 -10.17 -36.79
N SER A 483 7.03 -11.34 -36.89
CA SER A 483 6.28 -11.73 -38.08
C SER A 483 5.15 -10.73 -38.38
N ALA A 484 4.41 -10.32 -37.35
CA ALA A 484 3.30 -9.36 -37.46
C ALA A 484 3.76 -7.93 -37.80
N VAL A 485 4.92 -7.48 -37.29
CA VAL A 485 5.55 -6.20 -37.64
C VAL A 485 6.00 -6.22 -39.10
N ARG A 486 6.71 -7.27 -39.52
CA ARG A 486 7.23 -7.42 -40.90
C ARG A 486 6.14 -7.61 -41.96
N GLU A 487 4.99 -8.20 -41.60
CA GLU A 487 3.81 -8.26 -42.47
C GLU A 487 2.94 -6.98 -42.42
N GLY A 488 3.25 -6.00 -41.57
CA GLY A 488 2.44 -4.78 -41.40
C GLY A 488 1.04 -5.03 -40.83
N ASN A 489 0.82 -6.18 -40.18
CA ASN A 489 -0.50 -6.65 -39.76
C ASN A 489 -0.88 -6.10 -38.37
N ALA A 490 -1.46 -4.91 -38.33
CA ALA A 490 -1.81 -4.20 -37.09
C ALA A 490 -2.59 -5.06 -36.08
N MET A 491 -3.60 -5.82 -36.52
CA MET A 491 -4.38 -6.73 -35.65
C MET A 491 -3.49 -7.81 -34.99
N ALA A 492 -2.55 -8.38 -35.75
CA ALA A 492 -1.63 -9.38 -35.22
C ALA A 492 -0.61 -8.76 -34.24
N GLN A 493 -0.17 -7.53 -34.51
CA GLN A 493 0.75 -6.81 -33.61
C GLN A 493 0.09 -6.42 -32.28
N GLU A 494 -1.16 -5.93 -32.32
CA GLU A 494 -1.99 -5.65 -31.13
C GLU A 494 -2.13 -6.91 -30.25
N ILE A 495 -2.61 -8.01 -30.86
CA ILE A 495 -2.79 -9.31 -30.19
C ILE A 495 -1.47 -9.84 -29.62
N GLY A 496 -0.36 -9.71 -30.34
CA GLY A 496 0.98 -10.14 -29.91
C GLY A 496 1.55 -9.32 -28.76
N ALA A 497 1.55 -7.99 -28.88
CA ALA A 497 2.00 -7.08 -27.83
C ALA A 497 1.15 -7.21 -26.56
N MET A 498 -0.16 -7.44 -26.68
CA MET A 498 -1.04 -7.66 -25.52
C MET A 498 -0.92 -9.06 -24.91
N ALA A 499 -0.56 -10.09 -25.68
CA ALA A 499 -0.16 -11.38 -25.11
C ALA A 499 1.13 -11.26 -24.28
N LEU A 500 2.13 -10.52 -24.79
CA LEU A 500 3.37 -10.22 -24.07
C LEU A 500 3.13 -9.35 -22.82
N PHE A 501 2.29 -8.32 -22.92
CA PHE A 501 1.87 -7.50 -21.78
C PHE A 501 1.26 -8.37 -20.69
N ASN A 502 0.26 -9.18 -21.04
CA ASN A 502 -0.36 -10.08 -20.07
C ASN A 502 0.69 -11.05 -19.48
N LEU A 503 1.56 -11.65 -20.29
CA LEU A 503 2.65 -12.51 -19.81
C LEU A 503 3.59 -11.82 -18.80
N ALA A 504 3.79 -10.50 -18.91
CA ALA A 504 4.62 -9.69 -18.03
C ALA A 504 3.91 -9.20 -16.74
N VAL A 505 2.56 -9.23 -16.66
CA VAL A 505 1.81 -8.66 -15.52
C VAL A 505 2.25 -9.28 -14.19
N ASN A 506 2.84 -8.43 -13.33
CA ASN A 506 3.39 -8.78 -12.01
C ASN A 506 4.45 -9.91 -12.03
N ASN A 507 5.15 -10.12 -13.15
CA ASN A 507 6.20 -11.13 -13.27
C ASN A 507 7.50 -10.53 -13.84
N ASN A 508 8.42 -10.16 -12.94
CA ASN A 508 9.70 -9.55 -13.33
C ASN A 508 10.61 -10.50 -14.11
N ARG A 509 10.61 -11.82 -13.81
CA ARG A 509 11.39 -12.81 -14.58
C ARG A 509 10.98 -12.81 -16.05
N ASN A 510 9.68 -12.74 -16.34
CA ASN A 510 9.20 -12.70 -17.72
C ASN A 510 9.63 -11.40 -18.43
N LYS A 511 9.65 -10.26 -17.72
CA LYS A 511 10.17 -8.98 -18.24
C LYS A 511 11.68 -9.05 -18.52
N GLU A 512 12.46 -9.65 -17.62
CA GLU A 512 13.90 -9.86 -17.79
C GLU A 512 14.20 -10.74 -19.02
N LEU A 513 13.41 -11.80 -19.24
CA LEU A 513 13.49 -12.62 -20.45
C LEU A 513 13.12 -11.83 -21.72
N MET A 514 12.05 -11.04 -21.70
CA MET A 514 11.66 -10.19 -22.84
C MET A 514 12.74 -9.15 -23.20
N LEU A 515 13.36 -8.51 -22.20
CA LEU A 515 14.49 -7.59 -22.40
C LEU A 515 15.70 -8.33 -23.00
N ALA A 516 16.07 -9.49 -22.46
CA ALA A 516 17.19 -10.29 -22.95
C ALA A 516 16.97 -10.79 -24.39
N ALA A 517 15.71 -11.04 -24.77
CA ALA A 517 15.29 -11.39 -26.12
C ALA A 517 15.04 -10.18 -27.05
N GLY A 518 15.35 -8.95 -26.60
CA GLY A 518 15.38 -7.76 -27.47
C GLY A 518 14.06 -7.05 -27.72
N VAL A 519 13.02 -7.26 -26.88
CA VAL A 519 11.66 -6.71 -27.06
C VAL A 519 11.61 -5.20 -27.37
N ILE A 520 12.55 -4.41 -26.86
CA ILE A 520 12.58 -2.95 -27.06
C ILE A 520 12.80 -2.59 -28.53
N LEU A 521 13.74 -3.23 -29.23
CA LEU A 521 13.99 -2.97 -30.66
C LEU A 521 12.78 -3.33 -31.52
N LEU A 522 12.13 -4.47 -31.21
CA LEU A 522 10.91 -4.90 -31.88
C LEU A 522 9.73 -3.93 -31.65
N LEU A 523 9.66 -3.29 -30.48
CA LEU A 523 8.68 -2.24 -30.21
C LEU A 523 9.02 -0.91 -30.91
N GLU A 524 10.30 -0.59 -31.13
CA GLU A 524 10.72 0.56 -31.95
C GLU A 524 10.33 0.36 -33.42
N ASP A 525 10.57 -0.83 -33.98
CA ASP A 525 10.11 -1.20 -35.32
C ASP A 525 8.57 -1.21 -35.42
N MET A 526 7.87 -1.68 -34.39
CA MET A 526 6.40 -1.65 -34.33
C MET A 526 5.84 -0.23 -34.39
N VAL A 527 6.29 0.69 -33.52
CA VAL A 527 5.77 2.08 -33.49
C VAL A 527 6.20 2.91 -34.70
N SER A 528 7.29 2.54 -35.36
CA SER A 528 7.76 3.21 -36.58
C SER A 528 6.95 2.86 -37.83
N ASN A 529 6.25 1.70 -37.83
CA ASN A 529 5.60 1.13 -39.03
C ASN A 529 4.09 0.86 -38.86
N SER A 530 3.48 1.18 -37.71
CA SER A 530 2.11 0.75 -37.39
C SER A 530 1.33 1.71 -36.53
N ASN A 531 0.01 1.80 -36.78
CA ASN A 531 -0.94 2.55 -35.98
C ASN A 531 -1.26 1.90 -34.62
N ALA A 532 -0.70 0.71 -34.31
CA ALA A 532 -0.95 -0.04 -33.07
C ALA A 532 -0.26 0.56 -31.81
N HIS A 533 -0.19 1.89 -31.75
CA HIS A 533 0.53 2.68 -30.74
C HIS A 533 0.14 2.34 -29.31
N GLU A 534 -1.16 2.10 -29.07
CA GLU A 534 -1.74 1.85 -27.74
C GLU A 534 -1.16 0.57 -27.12
N SER A 535 -1.11 -0.51 -27.90
CA SER A 535 -0.55 -1.80 -27.46
C SER A 535 0.96 -1.74 -27.22
N ALA A 536 1.70 -1.00 -28.05
CA ALA A 536 3.13 -0.79 -27.81
C ALA A 536 3.36 0.03 -26.53
N THR A 537 2.56 1.08 -26.31
CA THR A 537 2.67 1.98 -25.15
C THR A 537 2.36 1.28 -23.83
N ALA A 538 1.28 0.50 -23.78
CA ALA A 538 0.96 -0.31 -22.59
C ALA A 538 2.06 -1.35 -22.29
N LEU A 539 2.69 -1.96 -23.32
CA LEU A 539 3.83 -2.86 -23.11
C LEU A 539 5.09 -2.12 -22.62
N TYR A 540 5.40 -0.94 -23.16
CA TYR A 540 6.47 -0.07 -22.62
C TYR A 540 6.21 0.29 -21.15
N LEU A 541 4.97 0.63 -20.77
CA LEU A 541 4.59 0.90 -19.38
C LEU A 541 4.89 -0.30 -18.49
N ASN A 542 4.40 -1.49 -18.85
CA ASN A 542 4.57 -2.71 -18.07
C ASN A 542 6.06 -3.10 -17.92
N LEU A 543 6.84 -2.96 -18.99
CA LEU A 543 8.30 -3.15 -18.95
C LEU A 543 9.00 -2.11 -18.07
N SER A 544 8.63 -0.82 -18.14
CA SER A 544 9.25 0.26 -17.34
C SER A 544 9.15 0.09 -15.82
N CYS A 545 8.24 -0.76 -15.35
CA CYS A 545 8.14 -1.18 -13.94
C CYS A 545 9.25 -2.16 -13.50
N LEU A 546 10.17 -2.56 -14.39
CA LEU A 546 11.40 -3.29 -14.08
C LEU A 546 12.58 -2.33 -14.14
N GLU A 547 13.42 -2.29 -13.09
CA GLU A 547 14.48 -1.28 -12.96
C GLU A 547 15.49 -1.31 -14.12
N GLN A 548 15.87 -2.52 -14.56
CA GLN A 548 16.78 -2.74 -15.69
C GLN A 548 16.18 -2.30 -17.04
N ALA A 549 14.85 -2.23 -17.16
CA ALA A 549 14.20 -1.75 -18.38
C ALA A 549 14.33 -0.23 -18.54
N LYS A 550 14.30 0.52 -17.43
CA LYS A 550 14.19 1.99 -17.45
C LYS A 550 15.36 2.67 -18.15
N SER A 551 16.59 2.19 -17.96
CA SER A 551 17.78 2.76 -18.61
C SER A 551 17.86 2.40 -20.10
N ILE A 552 17.36 1.21 -20.47
CA ILE A 552 17.29 0.75 -21.87
C ILE A 552 16.25 1.59 -22.64
N ILE A 553 15.00 1.62 -22.16
CA ILE A 553 13.91 2.40 -22.76
C ILE A 553 14.24 3.91 -22.74
N GLY A 554 14.86 4.41 -21.66
CA GLY A 554 15.28 5.81 -21.55
C GLY A 554 16.45 6.23 -22.45
N SER A 555 17.11 5.26 -23.11
CA SER A 555 18.17 5.48 -24.11
C SER A 555 17.70 5.14 -25.53
N SER A 556 16.39 4.94 -25.71
CA SER A 556 15.76 4.34 -26.89
C SER A 556 14.82 5.35 -27.61
N MET A 557 14.48 5.06 -28.86
CA MET A 557 13.52 5.82 -29.67
C MET A 557 12.09 5.80 -29.09
N ALA A 558 11.84 4.95 -28.10
CA ALA A 558 10.63 5.01 -27.28
C ALA A 558 10.42 6.39 -26.63
N VAL A 559 11.47 7.08 -26.18
CA VAL A 559 11.33 8.37 -25.47
C VAL A 559 10.73 9.48 -26.37
N PRO A 560 11.27 9.77 -27.58
CA PRO A 560 10.63 10.69 -28.53
C PRO A 560 9.17 10.31 -28.88
N PHE A 561 8.91 9.01 -29.10
CA PHE A 561 7.56 8.51 -29.42
C PHE A 561 6.56 8.76 -28.27
N LEU A 562 6.94 8.43 -27.03
CA LEU A 562 6.10 8.61 -25.84
C LEU A 562 5.81 10.10 -25.57
N VAL A 563 6.79 11.00 -25.79
CA VAL A 563 6.57 12.45 -25.67
C VAL A 563 5.63 12.96 -26.77
N GLN A 564 5.77 12.47 -28.01
CA GLN A 564 4.88 12.84 -29.12
C GLN A 564 3.42 12.40 -28.87
N LEU A 565 3.20 11.24 -28.23
CA LEU A 565 1.86 10.75 -27.93
C LEU A 565 1.05 11.71 -27.03
N LEU A 566 1.69 12.38 -26.07
CA LEU A 566 1.04 13.34 -25.17
C LEU A 566 0.25 14.42 -25.95
N GLY A 567 0.83 14.92 -27.04
CA GLY A 567 0.27 15.99 -27.88
C GLY A 567 -0.64 15.54 -29.03
N SER A 568 -0.75 14.23 -29.31
CA SER A 568 -1.53 13.69 -30.44
C SER A 568 -3.03 13.59 -30.16
N GLU A 569 -3.90 13.40 -31.17
CA GLU A 569 -5.34 13.12 -30.98
C GLU A 569 -5.59 11.61 -30.76
N THR A 570 -4.91 11.03 -29.78
CA THR A 570 -4.99 9.62 -29.37
C THR A 570 -5.88 9.39 -28.16
N ASP A 571 -6.24 8.13 -27.91
CA ASP A 571 -7.03 7.70 -26.76
C ASP A 571 -6.46 8.18 -25.41
N PRO A 572 -7.30 8.65 -24.46
CA PRO A 572 -6.86 9.15 -23.16
C PRO A 572 -6.07 8.14 -22.31
N GLN A 573 -6.39 6.84 -22.36
CA GLN A 573 -5.65 5.82 -21.61
C GLN A 573 -4.27 5.58 -22.26
N CYS A 574 -4.18 5.55 -23.59
CA CYS A 574 -2.89 5.47 -24.30
C CYS A 574 -1.95 6.62 -23.90
N LYS A 575 -2.48 7.84 -23.80
CA LYS A 575 -1.72 9.01 -23.31
C LYS A 575 -1.34 8.90 -21.83
N LEU A 576 -2.25 8.42 -20.98
CA LEU A 576 -1.97 8.24 -19.56
C LEU A 576 -0.90 7.16 -19.34
N ASP A 577 -0.92 6.08 -20.12
CA ASP A 577 0.11 5.04 -20.12
C ASP A 577 1.46 5.60 -20.59
N ALA A 578 1.48 6.48 -21.61
CA ALA A 578 2.69 7.17 -22.03
C ALA A 578 3.23 8.10 -20.93
N LEU A 579 2.37 8.88 -20.26
CA LEU A 579 2.73 9.75 -19.14
C LEU A 579 3.28 8.96 -17.94
N HIS A 580 2.64 7.84 -17.57
CA HIS A 580 3.12 6.94 -16.53
C HIS A 580 4.45 6.26 -16.91
N THR A 581 4.65 5.94 -18.20
CA THR A 581 5.93 5.41 -18.69
C THR A 581 7.02 6.47 -18.55
N LEU A 582 6.80 7.69 -19.06
CA LEU A 582 7.74 8.81 -18.94
C LEU A 582 8.06 9.15 -17.47
N TYR A 583 7.07 9.07 -16.58
CA TYR A 583 7.29 9.16 -15.14
C TYR A 583 8.27 8.08 -14.64
N ASN A 584 8.02 6.80 -14.93
CA ASN A 584 8.91 5.71 -14.55
C ASN A 584 10.34 5.91 -15.09
N LEU A 585 10.48 6.32 -16.36
CA LEU A 585 11.78 6.60 -16.98
C LEU A 585 12.50 7.81 -16.34
N SER A 586 11.77 8.85 -15.94
CA SER A 586 12.33 10.04 -15.31
C SER A 586 12.93 9.79 -13.92
N THR A 587 12.54 8.70 -13.24
CA THR A 587 13.15 8.30 -11.96
C THR A 587 14.65 7.95 -12.07
N VAL A 588 15.15 7.69 -13.28
CA VAL A 588 16.55 7.35 -13.52
C VAL A 588 17.30 8.54 -14.11
N HIS A 589 18.22 9.12 -13.34
CA HIS A 589 18.90 10.38 -13.69
C HIS A 589 19.73 10.31 -14.99
N SER A 590 20.14 9.12 -15.46
CA SER A 590 20.81 8.96 -16.76
C SER A 590 19.90 9.25 -17.95
N ASN A 591 18.58 9.15 -17.78
CA ASN A 591 17.59 9.32 -18.85
C ASN A 591 17.21 10.79 -19.07
N ILE A 592 17.50 11.67 -18.11
CA ILE A 592 17.09 13.08 -18.14
C ILE A 592 17.57 13.80 -19.42
N PRO A 593 18.83 13.66 -19.89
CA PRO A 593 19.26 14.26 -21.15
C PRO A 593 18.44 13.79 -22.37
N SER A 594 18.10 12.51 -22.44
CA SER A 594 17.24 11.95 -23.51
C SER A 594 15.84 12.57 -23.47
N LEU A 595 15.22 12.59 -22.28
CA LEU A 595 13.88 13.14 -22.06
C LEU A 595 13.81 14.63 -22.43
N LEU A 596 14.82 15.42 -22.04
CA LEU A 596 14.92 16.83 -22.42
C LEU A 596 15.13 17.00 -23.94
N SER A 597 16.00 16.19 -24.56
CA SER A 597 16.22 16.25 -26.02
C SER A 597 14.99 15.89 -26.86
N ALA A 598 14.06 15.11 -26.30
CA ALA A 598 12.76 14.80 -26.89
C ALA A 598 11.71 15.90 -26.69
N GLY A 599 12.04 17.00 -26.00
CA GLY A 599 11.12 18.13 -25.77
C GLY A 599 10.06 17.89 -24.69
N ILE A 600 10.31 16.96 -23.75
CA ILE A 600 9.32 16.51 -22.75
C ILE A 600 8.63 17.66 -21.99
N VAL A 601 9.34 18.75 -21.68
CA VAL A 601 8.80 19.89 -20.94
C VAL A 601 7.60 20.52 -21.68
N ASN A 602 7.73 20.69 -23.00
CA ASN A 602 6.66 21.22 -23.85
C ASN A 602 5.52 20.21 -24.05
N GLY A 603 5.81 18.91 -24.03
CA GLY A 603 4.80 17.84 -24.10
C GLY A 603 3.96 17.70 -22.82
N LEU A 604 4.55 18.00 -21.65
CA LEU A 604 3.88 17.98 -20.36
C LEU A 604 3.08 19.26 -20.07
N GLN A 605 3.52 20.41 -20.55
CA GLN A 605 2.94 21.71 -20.19
C GLN A 605 1.39 21.78 -20.33
N PRO A 606 0.76 21.34 -21.43
CA PRO A 606 -0.70 21.37 -21.56
C PRO A 606 -1.45 20.49 -20.55
N LEU A 607 -0.76 19.51 -19.95
CA LEU A 607 -1.34 18.54 -19.03
C LEU A 607 -1.34 19.04 -17.57
N VAL A 608 -0.51 20.05 -17.25
CA VAL A 608 -0.40 20.68 -15.92
C VAL A 608 -1.67 21.46 -15.54
N ILE A 609 -2.46 21.92 -16.51
CA ILE A 609 -3.79 22.55 -16.29
C ILE A 609 -4.89 21.80 -17.05
N SER A 610 -4.80 20.46 -17.11
CA SER A 610 -5.83 19.61 -17.73
C SER A 610 -7.17 19.63 -16.99
N GLY A 611 -7.15 19.89 -15.68
CA GLY A 611 -8.32 19.78 -14.79
C GLY A 611 -8.66 18.35 -14.37
N ASP A 612 -7.83 17.36 -14.73
CA ASP A 612 -7.91 15.97 -14.25
C ASP A 612 -6.66 15.65 -13.41
N ASN A 613 -6.89 15.39 -12.12
CA ASN A 613 -5.83 15.22 -11.13
C ASN A 613 -4.81 14.14 -11.52
N ALA A 614 -5.23 13.09 -12.25
CA ALA A 614 -4.34 12.00 -12.68
C ALA A 614 -3.23 12.50 -13.61
N TRP A 615 -3.49 13.53 -14.41
CA TRP A 615 -2.55 14.11 -15.37
C TRP A 615 -1.69 15.18 -14.72
N THR A 616 -2.31 16.06 -13.94
CA THR A 616 -1.62 17.14 -13.21
C THR A 616 -0.58 16.56 -12.25
N GLU A 617 -0.98 15.63 -11.37
CA GLU A 617 -0.09 15.02 -10.36
C GLU A 617 1.12 14.33 -11.00
N LYS A 618 0.90 13.58 -12.09
CA LYS A 618 1.97 12.85 -12.79
C LYS A 618 2.85 13.78 -13.61
N SER A 619 2.30 14.79 -14.28
CA SER A 619 3.08 15.75 -15.07
C SER A 619 4.02 16.56 -14.18
N ILE A 620 3.54 17.06 -13.04
CA ILE A 620 4.39 17.79 -12.09
C ILE A 620 5.41 16.84 -11.43
N ALA A 621 5.06 15.57 -11.20
CA ALA A 621 6.01 14.57 -10.72
C ALA A 621 7.15 14.27 -11.73
N VAL A 622 6.89 14.28 -13.05
CA VAL A 622 7.97 14.20 -14.06
C VAL A 622 8.83 15.46 -14.04
N LEU A 623 8.21 16.65 -14.01
CA LEU A 623 8.92 17.93 -13.95
C LEU A 623 9.83 18.03 -12.71
N LEU A 624 9.38 17.55 -11.55
CA LEU A 624 10.18 17.44 -10.32
C LEU A 624 11.43 16.54 -10.49
N ASN A 625 11.32 15.43 -11.23
CA ASN A 625 12.44 14.55 -11.50
C ASN A 625 13.44 15.20 -12.48
N LEU A 626 12.97 15.91 -13.52
CA LEU A 626 13.83 16.66 -14.45
C LEU A 626 14.59 17.78 -13.73
N ALA A 627 13.93 18.48 -12.80
CA ALA A 627 14.48 19.55 -11.96
C ALA A 627 15.52 19.06 -10.93
N ALA A 628 15.78 17.75 -10.81
CA ALA A 628 16.96 17.24 -10.11
C ALA A 628 18.28 17.58 -10.85
N SER A 629 18.20 17.96 -12.13
CA SER A 629 19.34 18.33 -12.97
C SER A 629 19.32 19.82 -13.34
N GLN A 630 20.50 20.45 -13.43
CA GLN A 630 20.61 21.84 -13.86
C GLN A 630 20.11 22.06 -15.30
N ALA A 631 20.26 21.08 -16.18
CA ALA A 631 19.73 21.13 -17.55
C ALA A 631 18.20 21.18 -17.55
N GLY A 632 17.54 20.34 -16.73
CA GLY A 632 16.08 20.35 -16.59
C GLY A 632 15.57 21.66 -16.00
N ILE A 633 16.23 22.21 -14.97
CA ILE A 633 15.92 23.55 -14.44
C ILE A 633 15.99 24.61 -15.54
N SER A 634 17.07 24.63 -16.33
CA SER A 634 17.25 25.62 -17.40
C SER A 634 16.21 25.48 -18.53
N GLU A 635 15.85 24.26 -18.93
CA GLU A 635 14.78 24.01 -19.91
C GLU A 635 13.42 24.48 -19.36
N MET A 636 13.10 24.16 -18.11
CA MET A 636 11.84 24.51 -17.45
C MET A 636 11.67 26.01 -17.20
N VAL A 637 12.76 26.75 -16.93
CA VAL A 637 12.72 28.22 -16.86
C VAL A 637 12.60 28.85 -18.26
N SER A 638 13.08 28.17 -19.31
CA SER A 638 12.96 28.62 -20.71
C SER A 638 11.59 28.32 -21.33
N ALA A 639 10.83 27.37 -20.76
CA ALA A 639 9.51 26.97 -21.23
C ALA A 639 8.46 28.07 -20.98
N CYS A 640 8.02 28.72 -22.06
CA CYS A 640 7.12 29.86 -22.01
C CYS A 640 5.74 29.46 -21.45
N GLY A 641 5.39 30.01 -20.28
CA GLY A 641 4.13 29.76 -19.58
C GLY A 641 4.24 28.80 -18.40
N LEU A 642 5.20 27.86 -18.38
CA LEU A 642 5.26 26.78 -17.38
C LEU A 642 5.28 27.27 -15.92
N ILE A 643 5.92 28.41 -15.66
CA ILE A 643 5.94 29.05 -14.33
C ILE A 643 4.55 29.61 -13.95
N SER A 644 3.79 30.13 -14.90
CA SER A 644 2.39 30.57 -14.72
C SER A 644 1.47 29.36 -14.52
N ASP A 645 1.70 28.28 -15.26
CA ASP A 645 0.92 27.04 -15.15
C ASP A 645 1.12 26.39 -13.76
N LEU A 646 2.37 26.31 -13.29
CA LEU A 646 2.70 25.87 -11.93
C LEU A 646 2.18 26.82 -10.84
N ALA A 647 2.11 28.13 -11.12
CA ALA A 647 1.50 29.11 -10.21
C ALA A 647 -0.02 28.90 -10.09
N SER A 648 -0.71 28.65 -11.21
CA SER A 648 -2.16 28.36 -11.25
C SER A 648 -2.53 27.15 -10.40
N VAL A 649 -1.70 26.09 -10.41
CA VAL A 649 -1.88 24.89 -9.58
C VAL A 649 -1.78 25.21 -8.07
N LEU A 650 -1.06 26.27 -7.66
CA LEU A 650 -1.03 26.68 -6.25
C LEU A 650 -2.37 27.21 -5.73
N ASP A 651 -3.13 27.90 -6.59
CA ASP A 651 -4.44 28.47 -6.26
C ASP A 651 -5.60 27.48 -6.51
N THR A 652 -5.45 26.54 -7.45
CA THR A 652 -6.56 25.70 -7.96
C THR A 652 -6.44 24.19 -7.72
N GLY A 653 -5.23 23.65 -7.54
CA GLY A 653 -5.00 22.21 -7.41
C GLY A 653 -5.33 21.63 -6.03
N GLU A 654 -5.35 20.32 -5.93
CA GLU A 654 -5.49 19.59 -4.65
C GLU A 654 -4.23 19.64 -3.78
N LEU A 655 -4.34 19.23 -2.52
CA LEU A 655 -3.25 19.32 -1.52
C LEU A 655 -1.94 18.64 -1.95
N ILE A 656 -2.00 17.59 -2.77
CA ILE A 656 -0.82 16.87 -3.29
C ILE A 656 -0.19 17.65 -4.46
N GLU A 657 -1.01 18.15 -5.37
CA GLU A 657 -0.59 18.93 -6.53
C GLU A 657 0.03 20.27 -6.09
N GLN A 658 -0.58 20.92 -5.09
CA GLN A 658 -0.01 22.08 -4.40
C GLN A 658 1.36 21.76 -3.78
N GLU A 659 1.52 20.64 -3.07
CA GLU A 659 2.83 20.22 -2.53
C GLU A 659 3.88 20.04 -3.63
N GLN A 660 3.49 19.43 -4.75
CA GLN A 660 4.37 19.17 -5.89
C GLN A 660 4.74 20.47 -6.63
N ALA A 661 3.77 21.33 -6.93
CA ALA A 661 3.99 22.62 -7.59
C ALA A 661 4.86 23.56 -6.75
N VAL A 662 4.61 23.67 -5.44
CA VAL A 662 5.50 24.42 -4.52
C VAL A 662 6.90 23.79 -4.49
N SER A 663 7.00 22.46 -4.49
CA SER A 663 8.30 21.78 -4.52
C SER A 663 9.06 22.02 -5.81
N CYS A 664 8.36 22.14 -6.94
CA CYS A 664 8.92 22.41 -8.27
C CYS A 664 9.43 23.85 -8.34
N LEU A 665 8.57 24.83 -8.03
CA LEU A 665 8.92 26.25 -7.97
C LEU A 665 10.08 26.51 -6.98
N LEU A 666 10.12 25.80 -5.85
CA LEU A 666 11.24 25.88 -4.90
C LEU A 666 12.57 25.40 -5.50
N LEU A 667 12.57 24.36 -6.35
CA LEU A 667 13.79 23.91 -7.03
C LEU A 667 14.24 24.92 -8.10
N LEU A 668 13.32 25.47 -8.88
CA LEU A 668 13.64 26.47 -9.92
C LEU A 668 14.16 27.79 -9.33
N CYS A 669 13.60 28.25 -8.21
CA CYS A 669 14.03 29.46 -7.52
C CYS A 669 15.36 29.30 -6.73
N ASN A 670 15.76 28.09 -6.37
CA ASN A 670 16.89 27.86 -5.46
C ASN A 670 18.24 28.19 -6.11
N GLY A 671 18.72 29.41 -5.87
CA GLY A 671 19.97 29.95 -6.45
C GLY A 671 19.77 30.76 -7.73
N SER A 672 18.52 31.04 -8.14
CA SER A 672 18.21 31.87 -9.31
C SER A 672 17.34 33.06 -8.91
N GLU A 673 17.94 34.25 -8.87
CA GLU A 673 17.24 35.50 -8.55
C GLU A 673 16.26 35.91 -9.67
N GLU A 674 16.60 35.61 -10.93
CA GLU A 674 15.74 35.80 -12.11
C GLU A 674 14.48 34.92 -12.03
N CYS A 675 14.64 33.63 -11.71
CA CYS A 675 13.48 32.75 -11.52
C CYS A 675 12.64 33.18 -10.31
N CYS A 676 13.26 33.61 -9.20
CA CYS A 676 12.53 34.21 -8.08
C CYS A 676 11.68 35.41 -8.55
N GLN A 677 12.22 36.28 -9.41
CA GLN A 677 11.50 37.42 -9.94
C GLN A 677 10.36 37.02 -10.90
N MET A 678 10.53 35.98 -11.71
CA MET A 678 9.46 35.43 -12.57
C MET A 678 8.31 34.87 -11.72
N VAL A 679 8.60 33.98 -10.78
CA VAL A 679 7.59 33.35 -9.90
C VAL A 679 6.87 34.40 -9.04
N LEU A 680 7.54 35.49 -8.65
CA LEU A 680 6.91 36.61 -7.95
C LEU A 680 5.99 37.49 -8.83
N GLN A 681 6.18 37.52 -10.16
CA GLN A 681 5.31 38.25 -11.09
C GLN A 681 3.95 37.56 -11.27
N GLU A 682 3.92 36.23 -11.23
CA GLU A 682 2.67 35.44 -11.22
C GLU A 682 1.86 35.59 -9.92
N GLY A 683 2.39 36.32 -8.92
CA GLY A 683 1.62 36.76 -7.75
C GLY A 683 1.43 35.72 -6.65
N VAL A 684 2.09 34.55 -6.71
CA VAL A 684 1.94 33.34 -5.86
C VAL A 684 1.87 33.49 -4.34
N ILE A 685 2.14 34.68 -3.77
CA ILE A 685 2.27 34.89 -2.33
C ILE A 685 1.00 34.52 -1.52
N PRO A 686 -0.24 34.84 -1.94
CA PRO A 686 -1.44 34.42 -1.21
C PRO A 686 -1.61 32.89 -1.18
N ALA A 687 -1.40 32.24 -2.33
CA ALA A 687 -1.46 30.78 -2.47
C ALA A 687 -0.43 30.11 -1.55
N LEU A 688 0.84 30.53 -1.62
CA LEU A 688 1.90 30.04 -0.75
C LEU A 688 1.56 30.25 0.73
N VAL A 689 1.05 31.42 1.13
CA VAL A 689 0.65 31.68 2.52
C VAL A 689 -0.49 30.75 2.94
N SER A 690 -1.49 30.49 2.10
CA SER A 690 -2.55 29.51 2.36
C SER A 690 -1.95 28.09 2.55
N ILE A 691 -1.13 27.64 1.59
CA ILE A 691 -0.45 26.34 1.64
C ILE A 691 0.42 26.22 2.90
N SER A 692 1.05 27.30 3.36
CA SER A 692 1.91 27.33 4.56
C SER A 692 1.16 27.09 5.89
N VAL A 693 -0.17 27.18 5.88
CA VAL A 693 -1.06 26.96 7.03
C VAL A 693 -1.92 25.71 6.84
N ASN A 694 -2.51 25.55 5.65
CA ASN A 694 -3.57 24.58 5.35
C ASN A 694 -3.07 23.33 4.60
N GLY A 695 -1.88 23.38 3.99
CA GLY A 695 -1.34 22.30 3.16
C GLY A 695 -0.89 21.06 3.94
N THR A 696 -0.40 20.06 3.21
CA THR A 696 0.25 18.87 3.77
C THR A 696 1.44 19.25 4.68
N THR A 697 1.99 18.30 5.43
CA THR A 697 3.21 18.55 6.24
C THR A 697 4.37 19.04 5.38
N ARG A 698 4.67 18.35 4.28
CA ARG A 698 5.72 18.71 3.33
C ARG A 698 5.40 19.99 2.56
N GLY A 699 4.16 20.16 2.07
CA GLY A 699 3.72 21.37 1.35
C GLY A 699 3.87 22.62 2.21
N ARG A 700 3.53 22.54 3.51
CA ARG A 700 3.76 23.62 4.48
C ARG A 700 5.25 23.97 4.62
N GLU A 701 6.10 22.97 4.84
CA GLU A 701 7.56 23.20 4.93
C GLU A 701 8.13 23.82 3.65
N LYS A 702 7.75 23.30 2.48
CA LYS A 702 8.24 23.73 1.17
C LYS A 702 7.80 25.16 0.87
N SER A 703 6.54 25.50 1.18
CA SER A 703 6.02 26.86 1.04
C SER A 703 6.73 27.84 1.97
N GLN A 704 6.93 27.47 3.23
CA GLN A 704 7.68 28.31 4.20
C GLN A 704 9.12 28.57 3.73
N LYS A 705 9.78 27.56 3.13
CA LYS A 705 11.13 27.70 2.53
C LYS A 705 11.13 28.64 1.32
N LEU A 706 10.15 28.52 0.41
CA LEU A 706 10.03 29.41 -0.76
C LEU A 706 9.71 30.87 -0.37
N LEU A 707 8.78 31.05 0.58
CA LEU A 707 8.47 32.36 1.18
C LEU A 707 9.67 32.97 1.94
N MET A 708 10.61 32.16 2.42
CA MET A 708 11.86 32.63 3.04
C MET A 708 12.85 33.14 1.98
N LEU A 709 13.08 32.39 0.89
CA LEU A 709 13.92 32.83 -0.23
C LEU A 709 13.46 34.19 -0.81
N PHE A 710 12.15 34.38 -1.00
CA PHE A 710 11.59 35.65 -1.48
C PHE A 710 11.77 36.82 -0.49
N ARG A 711 11.89 36.55 0.82
CA ARG A 711 12.21 37.59 1.82
C ARG A 711 13.69 37.94 1.79
N GLU A 712 14.56 36.95 1.66
CA GLU A 712 16.01 37.16 1.54
C GLU A 712 16.37 37.94 0.28
N GLN A 713 15.75 37.63 -0.87
CA GLN A 713 15.94 38.38 -2.11
C GLN A 713 15.66 39.88 -1.91
N ARG A 714 14.46 40.22 -1.39
CA ARG A 714 14.07 41.60 -1.10
C ARG A 714 14.99 42.31 -0.09
N GLN A 715 15.69 41.56 0.76
CA GLN A 715 16.69 42.12 1.67
C GLN A 715 18.07 42.34 1.01
N ARG A 716 18.39 41.64 -0.09
CA ARG A 716 19.56 41.94 -0.94
C ARG A 716 19.29 43.14 -1.86
N ASP A 717 18.08 43.23 -2.42
CA ASP A 717 17.64 44.32 -3.30
C ASP A 717 17.50 45.68 -2.59
N HIS A 718 17.60 45.71 -1.26
CA HIS A 718 17.50 46.91 -0.43
C HIS A 718 18.73 47.05 0.50
N PRO A 719 19.80 47.73 0.05
CA PRO A 719 20.87 48.16 0.93
C PRO A 719 20.30 49.02 2.08
N PRO A 720 20.82 48.89 3.31
CA PRO A 720 20.37 49.73 4.41
C PRO A 720 20.75 51.19 4.15
N ALA A 721 19.74 52.06 4.06
CA ALA A 721 19.97 53.50 4.09
C ALA A 721 20.51 53.94 5.46
N ASP A 722 21.40 54.94 5.43
CA ASP A 722 21.86 55.73 6.58
C ASP A 722 22.58 54.97 7.72
N ALA A 723 23.84 54.62 7.46
CA ALA A 723 24.87 54.41 8.49
C ALA A 723 25.93 55.54 8.49
N ASN A 724 25.51 56.78 8.25
CA ASN A 724 26.38 57.98 8.28
C ASN A 724 25.73 59.09 9.12
N LEU A 725 25.90 59.02 10.44
CA LEU A 725 25.54 60.10 11.36
C LEU A 725 26.78 60.65 12.08
N SER A 726 26.97 61.96 11.93
CA SER A 726 27.77 62.86 12.78
C SER A 726 29.21 62.47 13.13
N ILE A 727 30.17 63.10 12.44
CA ILE A 727 31.13 63.97 13.16
C ILE A 727 30.95 65.38 12.59
N GLU A 728 30.51 66.31 13.41
CA GLU A 728 30.44 67.74 13.05
C GLU A 728 31.82 68.40 13.27
N THR A 729 32.31 69.15 12.29
CA THR A 729 33.38 70.13 12.52
C THR A 729 33.20 71.36 11.63
N ILE A 730 32.31 72.24 12.08
CA ILE A 730 32.22 73.70 11.87
C ILE A 730 33.24 74.33 10.88
N GLN A 731 32.77 74.88 9.74
CA GLN A 731 33.02 76.29 9.34
C GLN A 731 32.28 76.71 8.04
N ASP A 732 31.61 77.86 8.10
CA ASP A 732 31.04 78.68 7.01
C ASP A 732 32.14 79.50 6.26
N PRO A 733 31.91 80.21 5.12
CA PRO A 733 30.61 80.60 4.50
C PRO A 733 30.49 80.48 2.93
N MET A 734 29.31 80.89 2.43
CA MET A 734 28.92 81.27 1.03
C MET A 734 29.71 82.50 0.46
N PRO A 735 29.54 83.02 -0.82
CA PRO A 735 28.40 82.93 -1.78
C PRO A 735 28.68 82.93 -3.32
N ALA A 736 27.62 83.20 -4.13
CA ALA A 736 27.53 83.48 -5.60
C ALA A 736 27.61 82.26 -6.57
N ALA A 737 26.78 82.07 -7.63
CA ALA A 737 26.17 82.92 -8.69
C ALA A 737 27.15 83.24 -9.86
N THR A 738 26.80 83.23 -11.17
CA THR A 738 25.48 83.30 -11.87
C THR A 738 25.52 82.70 -13.31
N THR A 739 24.36 82.69 -13.99
CA THR A 739 23.94 82.44 -15.41
C THR A 739 24.91 82.86 -16.57
N ALA A 740 24.73 82.58 -17.89
CA ALA A 740 23.48 82.47 -18.69
C ALA A 740 23.62 81.97 -20.18
N GLN A 741 22.48 81.66 -20.84
CA GLN A 741 22.08 81.95 -22.27
C GLN A 741 22.83 81.25 -23.46
N GLU A 742 22.31 81.12 -24.72
CA GLU A 742 21.04 81.57 -25.35
C GLU A 742 20.59 80.81 -26.65
N SER A 743 19.26 80.83 -26.94
CA SER A 743 18.61 80.91 -28.29
C SER A 743 18.71 79.74 -29.31
N ASN A 744 17.78 79.51 -30.27
CA ASN A 744 16.36 79.93 -30.40
C ASN A 744 15.53 78.97 -31.30
N PRO A 745 14.22 78.76 -31.05
CA PRO A 745 13.31 77.89 -31.83
C PRO A 745 12.40 78.65 -32.82
N PRO A 746 11.83 77.98 -33.86
CA PRO A 746 10.37 77.71 -33.88
C PRO A 746 10.05 76.33 -34.58
N CYS A 747 8.85 75.90 -34.99
CA CYS A 747 7.48 76.48 -35.05
C CYS A 747 6.36 75.39 -35.11
N LYS A 748 5.29 75.53 -34.31
CA LYS A 748 3.83 75.24 -34.53
C LYS A 748 3.36 73.92 -35.20
N SER A 749 2.29 73.23 -34.76
CA SER A 749 1.23 73.43 -33.72
C SER A 749 0.40 72.11 -33.57
N VAL A 750 -0.65 71.86 -32.76
CA VAL A 750 -1.65 72.72 -32.06
C VAL A 750 -1.86 72.32 -30.56
N SER A 751 -3.05 71.94 -30.06
CA SER A 751 -3.37 72.04 -28.60
C SER A 751 -4.71 71.45 -28.09
N ARG A 752 -4.84 71.38 -26.74
CA ARG A 752 -6.02 71.11 -25.84
C ARG A 752 -6.42 69.62 -25.70
N LYS A 753 -6.70 69.00 -24.52
CA LYS A 753 -6.93 69.27 -23.06
C LYS A 753 -6.73 67.89 -22.32
N LYS A 754 -6.72 67.62 -20.99
CA LYS A 754 -6.57 68.20 -19.62
C LYS A 754 -6.47 66.98 -18.63
N MET A 755 -6.17 67.00 -17.32
CA MET A 755 -5.23 67.74 -16.44
C MET A 755 -5.45 67.35 -14.94
N GLY A 756 -4.58 66.52 -14.33
CA GLY A 756 -4.56 66.19 -12.88
C GLY A 756 -5.08 64.77 -12.52
N ARG A 757 -4.67 64.14 -11.40
CA ARG A 757 -3.78 64.53 -10.28
C ARG A 757 -3.08 63.29 -9.69
N ALA A 758 -1.98 63.49 -8.96
CA ALA A 758 -1.36 62.47 -8.10
C ALA A 758 -1.78 62.65 -6.62
N LEU A 759 -1.77 61.56 -5.86
CA LEU A 759 -1.69 61.53 -4.39
C LEU A 759 -0.97 60.25 -3.93
N SER A 760 -0.31 60.33 -2.78
CA SER A 760 0.35 59.23 -2.07
C SER A 760 -0.10 59.20 -0.60
N PHE A 761 0.37 58.21 0.17
CA PHE A 761 0.07 57.98 1.59
C PHE A 761 -1.36 57.49 1.91
N LEU A 762 -1.65 56.75 3.00
CA LEU A 762 -0.81 56.18 4.07
C LEU A 762 -1.15 54.68 4.26
N TRP A 763 -0.15 53.85 4.59
CA TRP A 763 -0.35 52.83 5.64
C TRP A 763 0.24 53.39 6.93
N LYS A 764 -0.53 53.36 8.02
CA LYS A 764 -0.09 53.86 9.34
C LYS A 764 -0.21 52.73 10.35
N SER A 765 0.93 52.20 10.78
CA SER A 765 0.99 51.41 12.00
C SER A 765 0.51 52.27 13.17
N LYS A 766 -0.31 51.69 14.05
CA LYS A 766 -0.67 52.30 15.32
C LYS A 766 -0.64 51.24 16.41
N SER A 767 0.56 51.00 16.93
CA SER A 767 0.73 50.37 18.24
C SER A 767 0.02 51.22 19.29
N TYR A 768 -0.82 50.59 20.11
CA TYR A 768 -1.26 51.15 21.37
C TYR A 768 -0.57 50.39 22.49
N SER A 769 0.17 51.11 23.33
CA SER A 769 0.78 50.54 24.53
C SER A 769 -0.32 50.17 25.52
N VAL A 770 -0.22 48.98 26.11
CA VAL A 770 -0.90 48.68 27.37
C VAL A 770 -0.21 49.51 28.46
N TYR A 771 -1.02 50.14 29.32
CA TYR A 771 -0.53 50.78 30.55
C TYR A 771 -0.46 49.74 31.68
N GLN A 772 0.50 49.89 32.60
CA GLN A 772 0.56 49.06 33.79
C GLN A 772 -0.59 49.39 34.75
N CYS A 773 -1.30 48.35 35.19
CA CYS A 773 -1.85 48.14 36.53
C CYS A 773 -2.14 46.64 36.69
#